data_AF-A0A938ML66-F1
#
_entry.id   AF-A0A938ML66-F1
#
_cell.length_a   1.000
_cell.length_b   1.000
_cell.length_c   1.000
_cell.angle_alpha   90.00
_cell.angle_beta   90.00
_cell.angle_gamma   90.00
#
_symmetry.space_group_name_H-M   'P 1'
#
loop_
_entity.id
_entity.type
_entity.pdbx_description
1 polymer ?
#
loop_
_entity_poly.entity_id
_entity_poly.type
_entity_poly.pdbx_seq_one_letter_code
_entity_poly.pdbx_strand_id
1 'polypeptide(L)'
;HPPRRTRIERLRLSDKPEGKPFLYARSLSPERAILRVGRDEKIVAIVRNLGGAAKRSEAKLTVPKGIEVLSDATRKLSELDHNATERVEWVVKAKKPVEGHAEVAFTADGFASSRQDVALRFVPSPNLPKASYVPPPRPAKSPYLVLMHYCALWKLGTHYGWQKIEPWPDRRPAIGFYDEGTPEVADWHIKYALEHGVQGFIYCWYRADLKPTITHTLGHAIHDGLLKARYRDQFKFAIMWENGCAQGVKDRDDLMGNLLPYWMDNYFKHPSYVKIDNKPLLYIWVPSRVHAQLGGPEGTRKAFDDMRAACRKEGFDGLHIVGCVGNADKRLLEDMGKAGWDASSAYAVWPGPSAQADRDVEGISTHPHRDATLAQKDVLLGKKAVGALPDVVCVMMGWDPRPWHGAKTSSYQANPSPENFEAACRNAKQIVDSTPGNGLDKRVVALDNWCEFGEGHYLEPVAGFGFQFLDAARRVFCTDREPCVDITPEDVGLELPERVYKAYRAIVGPSGSLVKRKVVDDLIAWWAFDEQDENLALDSSACDFKGFKQHFESAPGVKGKAFRCKGGWVSLEAHELFFPLSGLTVELWFKTDLAGQSDKWMLNTVGRSDTGYRLGLTGGKLGWQIPQTPWSHMLSDPDPAP
;
A
#
# COMPACT_ATOMS: atom_id res chain seq x y z
N HIS A 1 35.03 -9.73 -8.46
CA HIS A 1 35.97 -8.60 -8.26
C HIS A 1 37.24 -9.09 -7.57
N PRO A 2 38.45 -8.67 -7.98
CA PRO A 2 39.65 -8.95 -7.20
C PRO A 2 39.50 -8.36 -5.79
N PRO A 3 40.12 -8.96 -4.75
CA PRO A 3 40.01 -8.46 -3.38
C PRO A 3 40.49 -7.02 -3.34
N ARG A 4 39.57 -6.08 -3.03
CA ARG A 4 39.95 -4.70 -2.75
C ARG A 4 40.85 -4.75 -1.53
N ARG A 5 42.13 -4.41 -1.68
CA ARG A 5 43.04 -4.20 -0.55
C ARG A 5 42.54 -2.99 0.23
N THR A 6 41.69 -3.20 1.21
CA THR A 6 41.23 -2.15 2.12
C THR A 6 42.30 -1.93 3.18
N ARG A 7 42.87 -0.73 3.22
CA ARG A 7 43.75 -0.29 4.30
C ARG A 7 42.93 0.55 5.28
N ILE A 8 42.81 0.09 6.52
CA ILE A 8 42.21 0.90 7.58
C ILE A 8 43.28 1.91 8.03
N GLU A 9 43.08 3.18 7.70
CA GLU A 9 44.02 4.25 8.08
C GLU A 9 43.86 4.68 9.53
N ARG A 10 42.62 4.68 10.05
CA ARG A 10 42.28 5.06 11.41
C ARG A 10 41.01 4.35 11.85
N LEU A 11 40.98 3.89 13.11
CA LEU A 11 39.78 3.43 13.80
C LEU A 11 39.59 4.31 15.04
N ARG A 12 38.41 4.86 15.25
CA ARG A 12 38.06 5.68 16.41
C ARG A 12 36.73 5.20 16.97
N LEU A 13 36.63 5.17 18.29
CA LEU A 13 35.37 4.98 19.01
C LEU A 13 34.92 6.37 19.49
N SER A 14 33.68 6.71 19.20
CA SER A 14 33.04 7.97 19.57
C SER A 14 31.56 7.72 19.84
N ASP A 15 30.94 8.61 20.60
CA ASP A 15 29.50 8.58 20.91
C ASP A 15 28.63 8.91 19.68
N LYS A 16 29.20 9.64 18.69
CA LYS A 16 28.59 9.90 17.39
C LYS A 16 29.50 9.45 16.24
N PRO A 17 28.97 9.06 15.08
CA PRO A 17 29.80 8.77 13.91
C PRO A 17 30.66 9.97 13.52
N GLU A 18 31.98 9.79 13.61
CA GLU A 18 32.97 10.80 13.23
C GLU A 18 33.72 10.34 11.96
N GLY A 19 33.93 11.26 11.02
CA GLY A 19 34.63 10.94 9.76
C GLY A 19 34.27 11.90 8.64
N LYS A 20 34.70 11.55 7.41
CA LYS A 20 34.29 12.28 6.21
C LYS A 20 32.78 12.09 5.99
N PRO A 21 32.06 13.09 5.46
CA PRO A 21 30.68 12.91 5.07
C PRO A 21 30.57 11.92 3.91
N PHE A 22 29.38 11.35 3.72
CA PHE A 22 29.06 10.54 2.55
C PHE A 22 27.63 10.84 2.12
N LEU A 23 27.48 11.74 1.15
CA LEU A 23 26.18 12.14 0.62
C LEU A 23 25.82 11.33 -0.62
N TYR A 24 24.56 10.96 -0.74
CA TYR A 24 23.97 10.35 -1.93
C TYR A 24 22.45 10.55 -1.91
N ALA A 25 21.75 10.38 -3.03
CA ALA A 25 20.29 10.28 -3.02
C ALA A 25 19.86 8.84 -2.74
N ARG A 26 19.12 8.67 -1.65
CA ARG A 26 18.42 7.40 -1.36
C ARG A 26 17.35 7.10 -2.41
N SER A 27 16.71 8.15 -2.92
CA SER A 27 15.77 8.09 -4.03
C SER A 27 15.89 9.37 -4.85
N LEU A 28 15.84 9.23 -6.17
CA LEU A 28 15.89 10.30 -7.17
C LEU A 28 14.87 9.98 -8.26
N SER A 29 13.90 10.85 -8.46
CA SER A 29 12.78 10.61 -9.37
C SER A 29 12.18 11.92 -9.87
N PRO A 30 11.51 11.96 -11.04
CA PRO A 30 10.48 12.96 -11.27
C PRO A 30 9.40 12.93 -10.16
N GLU A 31 8.65 14.02 -10.00
CA GLU A 31 7.52 14.09 -9.05
C GLU A 31 6.23 13.45 -9.62
N ARG A 32 6.10 13.41 -10.95
CA ARG A 32 4.91 12.90 -11.65
C ARG A 32 5.26 11.66 -12.47
N ALA A 33 4.28 10.75 -12.61
CA ALA A 33 4.35 9.53 -13.42
C ALA A 33 4.49 9.80 -14.93
N ILE A 34 3.98 10.94 -15.40
CA ILE A 34 4.12 11.37 -16.80
C ILE A 34 4.63 12.80 -16.82
N LEU A 35 5.77 13.04 -17.46
CA LEU A 35 6.29 14.38 -17.70
C LEU A 35 5.72 14.93 -19.01
N ARG A 36 5.04 16.08 -18.95
CA ARG A 36 4.39 16.68 -20.12
C ARG A 36 5.23 17.81 -20.69
N VAL A 37 5.39 17.83 -22.00
CA VAL A 37 5.98 18.96 -22.73
C VAL A 37 5.19 20.24 -22.43
N GLY A 38 5.90 21.33 -22.16
CA GLY A 38 5.32 22.63 -21.87
C GLY A 38 4.78 22.80 -20.45
N ARG A 39 4.78 21.76 -19.61
CA ARG A 39 4.44 21.82 -18.19
C ARG A 39 5.70 22.02 -17.34
N ASP A 40 5.55 22.76 -16.25
CA ASP A 40 6.58 22.86 -15.24
C ASP A 40 6.55 21.56 -14.43
N GLU A 41 7.64 20.82 -14.50
CA GLU A 41 7.81 19.53 -13.86
C GLU A 41 8.86 19.62 -12.76
N LYS A 42 8.83 18.66 -11.83
CA LYS A 42 9.85 18.59 -10.78
C LYS A 42 10.67 17.32 -10.84
N ILE A 43 11.95 17.47 -10.51
CA ILE A 43 12.84 16.38 -10.15
C ILE A 43 13.09 16.48 -8.65
N VAL A 44 13.01 15.35 -7.96
CA VAL A 44 13.05 15.26 -6.51
C VAL A 44 14.15 14.28 -6.10
N ALA A 45 15.01 14.71 -5.18
CA ALA A 45 15.97 13.84 -4.51
C ALA A 45 15.70 13.78 -3.01
N ILE A 46 15.82 12.60 -2.42
CA ILE A 46 15.94 12.41 -0.97
C ILE A 46 17.40 12.15 -0.66
N VAL A 47 18.13 13.21 -0.33
CA VAL A 47 19.55 13.17 -0.01
C VAL A 47 19.73 12.57 1.38
N ARG A 48 20.70 11.68 1.55
CA ARG A 48 21.04 11.07 2.83
C ARG A 48 22.53 11.13 3.08
N ASN A 49 22.92 11.36 4.33
CA ASN A 49 24.30 11.25 4.78
C ASN A 49 24.54 9.94 5.54
N LEU A 50 25.52 9.14 5.12
CA LEU A 50 25.95 7.92 5.85
C LEU A 50 27.32 8.08 6.54
N GLY A 51 28.00 9.21 6.33
CA GLY A 51 29.29 9.51 6.94
C GLY A 51 29.17 10.29 8.25
N GLY A 52 30.24 11.01 8.60
CA GLY A 52 30.19 12.07 9.63
C GLY A 52 29.43 13.29 9.14
N ALA A 53 29.23 14.31 9.99
CA ALA A 53 28.44 15.51 9.65
C ALA A 53 28.86 16.18 8.33
N ALA A 54 27.89 16.46 7.46
CA ALA A 54 28.09 17.09 6.15
C ALA A 54 27.80 18.59 6.23
N LYS A 55 28.82 19.42 5.96
CA LYS A 55 28.75 20.89 5.99
C LYS A 55 29.03 21.48 4.61
N ARG A 56 28.49 22.69 4.39
CA ARG A 56 28.55 23.41 3.09
C ARG A 56 28.18 22.48 1.93
N SER A 57 27.12 21.73 2.15
CA SER A 57 26.69 20.66 1.26
C SER A 57 25.87 21.24 0.11
N GLU A 58 26.06 20.70 -1.09
CA GLU A 58 25.32 21.11 -2.29
C GLU A 58 24.86 19.89 -3.10
N ALA A 59 23.73 20.04 -3.78
CA ALA A 59 23.22 19.12 -4.79
C ALA A 59 23.04 19.88 -6.11
N LYS A 60 23.74 19.47 -7.17
CA LYS A 60 23.72 20.13 -8.47
C LYS A 60 23.09 19.23 -9.53
N LEU A 61 21.98 19.69 -10.11
CA LEU A 61 21.31 19.03 -11.22
C LEU A 61 21.93 19.45 -12.56
N THR A 62 22.21 18.46 -13.41
CA THR A 62 22.55 18.64 -14.83
C THR A 62 21.53 17.90 -15.67
N VAL A 63 20.90 18.58 -16.63
CA VAL A 63 19.85 18.00 -17.49
C VAL A 63 20.35 17.82 -18.92
N PRO A 64 19.79 16.86 -19.68
CA PRO A 64 20.15 16.65 -21.08
C PRO A 64 19.66 17.80 -21.97
N LYS A 65 20.25 17.93 -23.16
CA LYS A 65 19.86 18.94 -24.15
C LYS A 65 18.36 18.83 -24.47
N GLY A 66 17.66 19.96 -24.41
CA GLY A 66 16.21 20.03 -24.68
C GLY A 66 15.35 20.14 -23.41
N ILE A 67 15.94 19.94 -22.23
CA ILE A 67 15.34 20.21 -20.93
C ILE A 67 16.01 21.46 -20.35
N GLU A 68 15.21 22.36 -19.78
CA GLU A 68 15.63 23.59 -19.12
C GLU A 68 15.39 23.46 -17.62
N VAL A 69 16.35 23.88 -16.79
CA VAL A 69 16.16 24.02 -15.33
C VAL A 69 15.68 25.44 -15.06
N LEU A 70 14.48 25.57 -14.50
CA LEU A 70 13.82 26.85 -14.22
C LEU A 70 14.14 27.38 -12.81
N SER A 71 14.48 26.49 -11.88
CA SER A 71 14.98 26.84 -10.55
C SER A 71 16.50 26.90 -10.51
N ASP A 72 17.09 27.28 -9.37
CA ASP A 72 18.54 27.16 -9.16
C ASP A 72 18.99 25.69 -9.34
N ALA A 73 19.89 25.46 -10.29
CA ALA A 73 20.43 24.14 -10.59
C ALA A 73 21.28 23.58 -9.42
N THR A 74 21.97 24.45 -8.69
CA THR A 74 22.69 24.11 -7.46
C THR A 74 21.85 24.47 -6.26
N ARG A 75 21.51 23.46 -5.45
CA ARG A 75 20.76 23.61 -4.20
C ARG A 75 21.72 23.47 -3.03
N LYS A 76 21.70 24.44 -2.12
CA LYS A 76 22.40 24.33 -0.84
C LYS A 76 21.57 23.45 0.10
N LEU A 77 22.23 22.51 0.75
CA LEU A 77 21.62 21.64 1.75
C LEU A 77 21.91 22.19 3.15
N SER A 78 21.05 21.81 4.10
CA SER A 78 21.31 22.01 5.51
C SER A 78 22.53 21.19 5.98
N GLU A 79 22.99 21.45 7.21
CA GLU A 79 23.96 20.56 7.84
C GLU A 79 23.30 19.20 8.10
N LEU A 80 23.86 18.14 7.52
CA LEU A 80 23.31 16.79 7.62
C LEU A 80 24.18 15.94 8.53
N ASP A 81 23.69 15.63 9.72
CA ASP A 81 24.29 14.62 10.59
C ASP A 81 24.21 13.21 9.98
N HIS A 82 24.91 12.27 10.59
CA HIS A 82 24.81 10.86 10.21
C HIS A 82 23.35 10.38 10.21
N ASN A 83 22.95 9.67 9.15
CA ASN A 83 21.59 9.22 8.86
C ASN A 83 20.53 10.30 8.62
N ALA A 84 20.87 11.59 8.70
CA ALA A 84 19.93 12.64 8.35
C ALA A 84 19.58 12.58 6.86
N THR A 85 18.34 12.97 6.54
CA THR A 85 17.86 13.09 5.17
C THR A 85 17.28 14.46 4.89
N GLU A 86 17.45 14.94 3.67
CA GLU A 86 16.86 16.18 3.20
C GLU A 86 16.25 16.00 1.82
N ARG A 87 15.05 16.56 1.62
CA ARG A 87 14.36 16.56 0.34
C ARG A 87 14.78 17.79 -0.46
N VAL A 88 15.19 17.56 -1.70
CA VAL A 88 15.63 18.61 -2.63
C VAL A 88 14.79 18.52 -3.90
N GLU A 89 14.38 19.67 -4.43
CA GLU A 89 13.55 19.76 -5.63
C GLU A 89 14.14 20.75 -6.64
N TRP A 90 14.05 20.40 -7.92
CA TRP A 90 14.33 21.28 -9.05
C TRP A 90 13.12 21.36 -9.96
N VAL A 91 12.82 22.56 -10.45
CA VAL A 91 11.79 22.77 -11.47
C VAL A 91 12.45 22.70 -12.84
N VAL A 92 11.92 21.87 -13.72
CA VAL A 92 12.42 21.64 -15.08
C VAL A 92 11.29 21.72 -16.10
N LYS A 93 11.63 22.00 -17.35
CA LYS A 93 10.66 22.08 -18.45
C LYS A 93 11.29 21.65 -19.77
N ALA A 94 10.53 20.91 -20.57
CA ALA A 94 10.89 20.64 -21.96
C ALA A 94 9.89 21.32 -22.92
N LYS A 95 10.39 21.91 -24.01
CA LYS A 95 9.56 22.54 -25.06
C LYS A 95 9.15 21.59 -26.17
N LYS A 96 9.82 20.45 -26.29
CA LYS A 96 9.57 19.38 -27.26
C LYS A 96 9.72 18.03 -26.57
N PRO A 97 9.16 16.95 -27.14
CA PRO A 97 9.40 15.60 -26.63
C PRO A 97 10.90 15.34 -26.55
N VAL A 98 11.34 14.81 -25.42
CA VAL A 98 12.76 14.54 -25.15
C VAL A 98 12.86 13.40 -24.15
N GLU A 99 13.83 12.54 -24.39
CA GLU A 99 14.22 11.45 -23.50
C GLU A 99 15.72 11.55 -23.25
N GLY A 100 16.13 11.35 -22.00
CA GLY A 100 17.53 11.38 -21.61
C GLY A 100 17.73 11.24 -20.12
N HIS A 101 18.99 11.22 -19.69
CA HIS A 101 19.35 11.11 -18.28
C HIS A 101 19.75 12.48 -17.72
N ALA A 102 19.16 12.86 -16.60
CA ALA A 102 19.67 13.94 -15.77
C ALA A 102 20.56 13.36 -14.67
N GLU A 103 21.63 14.08 -14.33
CA GLU A 103 22.60 13.71 -13.30
C GLU A 103 22.47 14.68 -12.12
N VAL A 104 22.51 14.17 -10.89
CA VAL A 104 22.67 14.97 -9.68
C VAL A 104 24.01 14.68 -9.04
N ALA A 105 24.84 15.71 -8.89
CA ALA A 105 26.12 15.65 -8.19
C ALA A 105 25.98 16.20 -6.76
N PHE A 106 26.48 15.46 -5.77
CA PHE A 106 26.50 15.85 -4.36
C PHE A 106 27.91 16.21 -3.91
N THR A 107 28.06 17.34 -3.23
CA THR A 107 29.35 17.80 -2.68
C THR A 107 29.18 18.26 -1.23
N ALA A 108 30.24 18.13 -0.44
CA ALA A 108 30.35 18.68 0.92
C ALA A 108 31.82 18.85 1.29
N ASP A 109 32.09 19.58 2.37
CA ASP A 109 33.46 19.71 2.89
C ASP A 109 34.10 18.35 3.18
N GLY A 110 35.27 18.10 2.60
CA GLY A 110 36.01 16.85 2.83
C GLY A 110 35.37 15.58 2.26
N PHE A 111 34.29 15.71 1.47
CA PHE A 111 33.64 14.61 0.76
C PHE A 111 34.03 14.59 -0.72
N ALA A 112 34.48 13.44 -1.21
CA ALA A 112 34.64 13.22 -2.64
C ALA A 112 33.23 13.10 -3.26
N SER A 113 32.92 13.96 -4.23
CA SER A 113 31.56 14.06 -4.77
C SER A 113 31.00 12.71 -5.23
N SER A 114 29.71 12.48 -5.00
CA SER A 114 28.97 11.36 -5.61
C SER A 114 28.03 11.88 -6.70
N ARG A 115 27.60 10.98 -7.59
CA ARG A 115 26.69 11.29 -8.70
C ARG A 115 25.67 10.17 -8.86
N GLN A 116 24.46 10.54 -9.23
CA GLN A 116 23.39 9.60 -9.55
C GLN A 116 22.55 10.14 -10.70
N ASP A 117 22.11 9.22 -11.56
CA ASP A 117 21.32 9.54 -12.75
C ASP A 117 19.85 9.18 -12.56
N VAL A 118 18.99 9.91 -13.26
CA VAL A 118 17.57 9.62 -13.39
C VAL A 118 17.13 9.77 -14.84
N ALA A 119 16.42 8.78 -15.36
CA ALA A 119 15.82 8.85 -16.69
C ALA A 119 14.63 9.82 -16.68
N LEU A 120 14.57 10.69 -17.68
CA LEU A 120 13.47 11.64 -17.89
C LEU A 120 12.90 11.43 -19.28
N ARG A 121 11.58 11.33 -19.36
CA ARG A 121 10.85 11.20 -20.62
C ARG A 121 9.68 12.17 -20.68
N PHE A 122 9.87 13.27 -21.41
CA PHE A 122 8.83 14.26 -21.68
C PHE A 122 8.05 13.86 -22.92
N VAL A 123 6.74 13.68 -22.76
CA VAL A 123 5.81 13.33 -23.84
C VAL A 123 4.84 14.48 -24.11
N PRO A 124 4.26 14.57 -25.33
CA PRO A 124 3.22 15.55 -25.61
C PRO A 124 2.04 15.46 -24.63
N SER A 125 1.39 16.60 -24.37
CA SER A 125 0.05 16.60 -23.78
C SER A 125 -0.93 15.92 -24.75
N PRO A 126 -1.86 15.09 -24.26
CA PRO A 126 -2.87 14.48 -25.10
C PRO A 126 -3.93 15.48 -25.59
N ASN A 127 -3.88 16.75 -25.13
CA ASN A 127 -4.79 17.83 -25.51
C ASN A 127 -6.27 17.45 -25.38
N LEU A 128 -6.60 16.79 -24.26
CA LEU A 128 -7.96 16.34 -23.99
C LEU A 128 -8.83 17.48 -23.45
N PRO A 129 -10.16 17.45 -23.70
CA PRO A 129 -11.07 18.39 -23.08
C PRO A 129 -11.09 18.21 -21.55
N LYS A 130 -11.42 19.29 -20.84
CA LYS A 130 -11.66 19.22 -19.40
C LYS A 130 -12.80 18.25 -19.11
N ALA A 131 -12.60 17.37 -18.14
CA ALA A 131 -13.61 16.44 -17.66
C ALA A 131 -14.15 16.91 -16.31
N SER A 132 -15.40 16.56 -16.00
CA SER A 132 -16.00 16.76 -14.67
C SER A 132 -15.81 15.55 -13.73
N TYR A 133 -15.30 14.44 -14.28
CA TYR A 133 -15.06 13.19 -13.57
C TYR A 133 -14.06 12.34 -14.36
N VAL A 134 -13.61 11.22 -13.78
CA VAL A 134 -12.77 10.22 -14.46
C VAL A 134 -13.36 9.91 -15.86
N PRO A 135 -12.61 10.02 -16.96
CA PRO A 135 -13.13 9.67 -18.28
C PRO A 135 -13.43 8.16 -18.40
N PRO A 136 -14.43 7.75 -19.19
CA PRO A 136 -14.74 6.34 -19.38
C PRO A 136 -13.51 5.51 -19.80
N PRO A 137 -13.35 4.29 -19.27
CA PRO A 137 -12.27 3.40 -19.66
C PRO A 137 -12.45 2.92 -21.11
N ARG A 138 -11.33 2.63 -21.79
CA ARG A 138 -11.30 1.91 -23.08
C ARG A 138 -10.63 0.55 -22.90
N PRO A 139 -11.39 -0.50 -22.54
CA PRO A 139 -10.80 -1.80 -22.21
C PRO A 139 -9.96 -2.40 -23.35
N ALA A 140 -8.76 -2.88 -23.01
CA ALA A 140 -7.96 -3.73 -23.87
C ALA A 140 -8.58 -5.12 -24.00
N LYS A 141 -8.41 -5.76 -25.16
CA LYS A 141 -8.87 -7.13 -25.41
C LYS A 141 -7.76 -8.11 -25.09
N SER A 142 -8.03 -9.00 -24.14
CA SER A 142 -7.16 -10.13 -23.77
C SER A 142 -7.87 -11.46 -24.07
N PRO A 143 -7.17 -12.50 -24.56
CA PRO A 143 -7.71 -13.85 -24.67
C PRO A 143 -7.73 -14.59 -23.32
N TYR A 144 -7.11 -14.03 -22.28
CA TYR A 144 -7.11 -14.52 -20.90
C TYR A 144 -7.99 -13.64 -20.03
N LEU A 145 -8.52 -14.18 -18.94
CA LEU A 145 -8.96 -13.37 -17.80
C LEU A 145 -7.73 -12.93 -17.01
N VAL A 146 -7.29 -11.68 -17.19
CA VAL A 146 -6.16 -11.12 -16.43
C VAL A 146 -6.70 -10.47 -15.15
N LEU A 147 -6.27 -11.00 -14.01
CA LEU A 147 -6.56 -10.47 -12.69
C LEU A 147 -5.28 -9.94 -12.05
N MET A 148 -5.40 -9.02 -11.11
CA MET A 148 -4.25 -8.52 -10.34
C MET A 148 -4.59 -8.47 -8.86
N HIS A 149 -3.67 -8.87 -7.99
CA HIS A 149 -3.84 -8.69 -6.56
C HIS A 149 -3.97 -7.20 -6.21
N TYR A 150 -4.70 -6.89 -5.14
CA TYR A 150 -4.91 -5.52 -4.66
C TYR A 150 -4.85 -5.49 -3.14
N CYS A 151 -3.97 -4.67 -2.57
CA CYS A 151 -3.79 -4.55 -1.12
C CYS A 151 -4.23 -3.19 -0.58
N ALA A 152 -5.27 -3.21 0.27
CA ALA A 152 -5.99 -2.03 0.72
C ALA A 152 -5.35 -1.35 1.94
N LEU A 153 -4.12 -0.85 1.80
CA LEU A 153 -3.33 -0.23 2.88
C LEU A 153 -3.31 1.31 2.86
N TRP A 154 -4.00 1.94 1.90
CA TRP A 154 -3.80 3.32 1.47
C TRP A 154 -4.97 4.22 1.82
N LYS A 155 -5.50 4.04 3.03
CA LYS A 155 -6.41 4.98 3.68
C LYS A 155 -5.79 5.47 4.98
N LEU A 156 -5.69 6.79 5.13
CA LEU A 156 -5.11 7.40 6.32
C LEU A 156 -5.79 6.85 7.58
N GLY A 157 -5.03 6.58 8.64
CA GLY A 157 -5.54 6.07 9.92
C GLY A 157 -5.93 4.58 9.97
N THR A 158 -5.81 3.83 8.86
CA THR A 158 -6.14 2.39 8.82
C THR A 158 -4.93 1.46 8.87
N HIS A 159 -3.79 1.90 8.32
CA HIS A 159 -2.51 1.19 8.30
C HIS A 159 -1.34 2.20 8.40
N TYR A 160 -0.08 1.76 8.27
CA TYR A 160 1.09 2.65 8.27
C TYR A 160 1.03 3.74 7.18
N GLY A 161 0.36 3.47 6.06
CA GLY A 161 -0.04 4.44 5.04
C GLY A 161 1.11 5.16 4.33
N TRP A 162 0.75 6.29 3.70
CA TRP A 162 1.61 7.05 2.79
C TRP A 162 2.87 7.66 3.43
N GLN A 163 2.92 7.85 4.74
CA GLN A 163 4.10 8.45 5.42
C GLN A 163 5.38 7.63 5.24
N LYS A 164 5.25 6.31 5.07
CA LYS A 164 6.38 5.42 4.79
C LYS A 164 6.81 5.47 3.33
N ILE A 165 5.91 5.86 2.42
CA ILE A 165 6.13 5.89 0.98
C ILE A 165 6.63 7.26 0.53
N GLU A 166 6.14 8.35 1.09
CA GLU A 166 6.54 9.72 0.74
C GLU A 166 8.07 9.97 0.70
N PRO A 167 8.91 9.35 1.58
CA PRO A 167 10.37 9.43 1.47
C PRO A 167 11.01 8.65 0.30
N TRP A 168 10.17 8.11 -0.59
CA TRP A 168 10.49 7.38 -1.82
C TRP A 168 9.69 8.00 -2.98
N PRO A 169 10.08 9.19 -3.47
CA PRO A 169 9.33 9.92 -4.51
C PRO A 169 9.12 9.12 -5.79
N ASP A 170 9.98 8.15 -6.09
CA ASP A 170 9.81 7.17 -7.18
C ASP A 170 8.53 6.35 -7.08
N ARG A 171 8.00 6.16 -5.87
CA ARG A 171 6.78 5.38 -5.60
C ARG A 171 5.52 6.24 -5.49
N ARG A 172 5.60 7.54 -5.78
CA ARG A 172 4.42 8.41 -5.76
C ARG A 172 3.44 8.00 -6.87
N PRO A 173 2.19 7.62 -6.56
CA PRO A 173 1.24 7.20 -7.58
C PRO A 173 0.87 8.31 -8.58
N ALA A 174 0.49 7.93 -9.79
CA ALA A 174 0.07 8.85 -10.84
C ALA A 174 -1.17 9.69 -10.47
N ILE A 175 -1.99 9.19 -9.55
CA ILE A 175 -3.17 9.88 -8.99
C ILE A 175 -2.91 10.47 -7.59
N GLY A 176 -1.65 10.57 -7.16
CA GLY A 176 -1.26 11.18 -5.89
C GLY A 176 -1.43 10.27 -4.68
N PHE A 177 -1.30 10.82 -3.47
CA PHE A 177 -1.47 10.07 -2.23
C PHE A 177 -2.95 10.01 -1.82
N TYR A 178 -3.68 9.10 -2.46
CA TYR A 178 -5.13 9.03 -2.43
C TYR A 178 -5.72 8.36 -1.18
N ASP A 179 -7.04 8.41 -1.04
CA ASP A 179 -7.81 7.49 -0.18
C ASP A 179 -8.54 6.49 -1.07
N GLU A 180 -8.13 5.22 -1.03
CA GLU A 180 -8.69 4.16 -1.87
C GLU A 180 -10.11 3.73 -1.48
N GLY A 181 -10.63 4.21 -0.35
CA GLY A 181 -12.04 4.07 0.01
C GLY A 181 -12.95 5.04 -0.73
N THR A 182 -12.44 5.81 -1.71
CA THR A 182 -13.24 6.75 -2.50
C THR A 182 -13.61 6.19 -3.88
N PRO A 183 -14.85 6.35 -4.35
CA PRO A 183 -15.28 5.86 -5.67
C PRO A 183 -14.47 6.43 -6.85
N GLU A 184 -14.04 7.70 -6.76
CA GLU A 184 -13.20 8.34 -7.79
C GLU A 184 -11.85 7.63 -7.96
N VAL A 185 -11.20 7.25 -6.87
CA VAL A 185 -9.93 6.51 -6.91
C VAL A 185 -10.14 5.13 -7.51
N ALA A 186 -11.21 4.44 -7.12
CA ALA A 186 -11.58 3.16 -7.73
C ALA A 186 -11.82 3.31 -9.23
N ASP A 187 -12.47 4.37 -9.70
CA ASP A 187 -12.70 4.62 -11.13
C ASP A 187 -11.39 4.92 -11.89
N TRP A 188 -10.43 5.62 -11.28
CA TRP A 188 -9.09 5.77 -11.86
C TRP A 188 -8.33 4.44 -11.95
N HIS A 189 -8.38 3.62 -10.90
CA HIS A 189 -7.77 2.29 -10.92
C HIS A 189 -8.42 1.38 -11.97
N ILE A 190 -9.77 1.36 -12.04
CA ILE A 190 -10.51 0.63 -13.08
C ILE A 190 -10.08 1.10 -14.47
N LYS A 191 -9.96 2.41 -14.67
CA LYS A 191 -9.54 2.99 -15.95
C LYS A 191 -8.18 2.47 -16.38
N TYR A 192 -7.18 2.64 -15.54
CA TYR A 192 -5.83 2.20 -15.85
C TYR A 192 -5.76 0.67 -16.02
N ALA A 193 -6.40 -0.09 -15.14
CA ALA A 193 -6.45 -1.54 -15.23
C ALA A 193 -7.06 -2.01 -16.56
N LEU A 194 -8.26 -1.55 -16.91
CA LEU A 194 -8.95 -1.94 -18.14
C LEU A 194 -8.17 -1.50 -19.39
N GLU A 195 -7.63 -0.29 -19.41
CA GLU A 195 -6.86 0.23 -20.54
C GLU A 195 -5.52 -0.50 -20.71
N HIS A 196 -5.04 -1.26 -19.72
CA HIS A 196 -3.89 -2.15 -19.84
C HIS A 196 -4.22 -3.64 -19.81
N GLY A 197 -5.51 -3.99 -19.93
CA GLY A 197 -5.98 -5.36 -20.09
C GLY A 197 -6.12 -6.16 -18.81
N VAL A 198 -5.97 -5.51 -17.65
CA VAL A 198 -6.32 -6.08 -16.35
C VAL A 198 -7.83 -5.93 -16.18
N GLN A 199 -8.54 -7.06 -16.18
CA GLN A 199 -10.00 -7.07 -16.21
C GLN A 199 -10.64 -7.07 -14.83
N GLY A 200 -9.85 -7.34 -13.79
CA GLY A 200 -10.34 -7.31 -12.42
C GLY A 200 -9.24 -7.37 -11.37
N PHE A 201 -9.61 -7.05 -10.14
CA PHE A 201 -8.71 -7.17 -8.99
C PHE A 201 -9.09 -8.32 -8.06
N ILE A 202 -8.08 -8.92 -7.43
CA ILE A 202 -8.20 -9.89 -6.33
C ILE A 202 -7.89 -9.12 -5.05
N TYR A 203 -8.92 -8.62 -4.39
CA TYR A 203 -8.74 -7.79 -3.20
C TYR A 203 -8.37 -8.64 -1.99
N CYS A 204 -7.32 -8.24 -1.30
CA CYS A 204 -7.02 -8.70 0.05
C CYS A 204 -8.22 -8.41 0.98
N TRP A 205 -8.70 -9.44 1.66
CA TRP A 205 -9.93 -9.41 2.46
C TRP A 205 -9.63 -9.80 3.91
N TYR A 206 -9.79 -8.83 4.83
CA TYR A 206 -9.29 -8.91 6.19
C TYR A 206 -10.42 -9.02 7.22
N ARG A 207 -10.68 -10.24 7.71
CA ARG A 207 -11.61 -10.47 8.83
C ARG A 207 -11.03 -9.84 10.12
N ALA A 208 -11.82 -8.99 10.77
CA ALA A 208 -11.35 -8.27 11.96
C ALA A 208 -11.28 -9.14 13.23
N ASP A 209 -12.33 -9.93 13.50
CA ASP A 209 -12.42 -10.77 14.67
C ASP A 209 -13.14 -12.11 14.37
N LEU A 210 -13.20 -13.01 15.34
CA LEU A 210 -13.86 -14.31 15.22
C LEU A 210 -15.31 -14.30 15.75
N LYS A 211 -15.98 -13.15 15.77
CA LYS A 211 -17.40 -13.08 16.14
C LYS A 211 -18.27 -13.58 14.98
N PRO A 212 -19.53 -14.00 15.26
CA PRO A 212 -20.47 -14.40 14.21
C PRO A 212 -20.77 -13.28 13.22
N THR A 213 -20.91 -12.03 13.70
CA THR A 213 -21.06 -10.87 12.84
C THR A 213 -19.72 -10.54 12.18
N ILE A 214 -19.67 -10.63 10.85
CA ILE A 214 -18.46 -10.37 10.08
C ILE A 214 -18.18 -8.87 9.98
N THR A 215 -16.99 -8.46 10.41
CA THR A 215 -16.46 -7.10 10.32
C THR A 215 -15.03 -7.11 9.75
N HIS A 216 -14.53 -5.95 9.32
CA HIS A 216 -13.30 -5.83 8.53
C HIS A 216 -12.35 -4.80 9.14
N THR A 217 -11.04 -5.04 9.03
CA THR A 217 -10.02 -4.04 9.38
C THR A 217 -9.61 -3.16 8.20
N LEU A 218 -9.69 -3.68 6.96
CA LEU A 218 -9.25 -3.01 5.73
C LEU A 218 -10.22 -3.28 4.56
N GLY A 219 -11.52 -3.07 4.78
CA GLY A 219 -12.58 -3.33 3.79
C GLY A 219 -12.93 -2.15 2.87
N HIS A 220 -12.38 -0.97 3.14
CA HIS A 220 -12.81 0.31 2.51
C HIS A 220 -12.61 0.34 0.99
N ALA A 221 -11.52 -0.24 0.46
CA ALA A 221 -11.27 -0.24 -0.98
C ALA A 221 -12.36 -0.98 -1.77
N ILE A 222 -12.92 -2.06 -1.21
CA ILE A 222 -14.02 -2.81 -1.84
C ILE A 222 -15.35 -2.12 -1.56
N HIS A 223 -15.69 -1.90 -0.28
CA HIS A 223 -17.06 -1.53 0.11
C HIS A 223 -17.39 -0.06 -0.14
N ASP A 224 -16.41 0.83 0.03
CA ASP A 224 -16.59 2.26 -0.12
C ASP A 224 -16.05 2.79 -1.45
N GLY A 225 -14.97 2.20 -1.96
CA GLY A 225 -14.43 2.50 -3.28
C GLY A 225 -15.16 1.75 -4.40
N LEU A 226 -14.75 0.51 -4.65
CA LEU A 226 -15.14 -0.26 -5.82
C LEU A 226 -16.65 -0.45 -5.99
N LEU A 227 -17.36 -0.92 -4.96
CA LEU A 227 -18.79 -1.23 -5.06
C LEU A 227 -19.66 0.02 -5.31
N LYS A 228 -19.10 1.21 -5.11
CA LYS A 228 -19.75 2.51 -5.33
C LYS A 228 -19.17 3.25 -6.55
N ALA A 229 -18.21 2.65 -7.26
CA ALA A 229 -17.56 3.23 -8.43
C ALA A 229 -18.50 3.30 -9.65
N ARG A 230 -18.34 4.32 -10.49
CA ARG A 230 -19.18 4.53 -11.70
C ARG A 230 -18.93 3.47 -12.75
N TYR A 231 -17.70 3.00 -12.88
CA TYR A 231 -17.29 2.01 -13.88
C TYR A 231 -17.26 0.59 -13.33
N ARG A 232 -17.86 0.36 -12.15
CA ARG A 232 -17.93 -0.94 -11.49
C ARG A 232 -18.34 -2.02 -12.50
N ASP A 233 -19.43 -1.83 -13.22
CA ASP A 233 -20.03 -2.87 -14.06
C ASP A 233 -19.16 -3.35 -15.22
N GLN A 234 -18.14 -2.57 -15.61
CA GLN A 234 -17.17 -2.95 -16.64
C GLN A 234 -16.00 -3.78 -16.09
N PHE A 235 -15.76 -3.70 -14.78
CA PHE A 235 -14.62 -4.33 -14.11
C PHE A 235 -15.03 -5.63 -13.44
N LYS A 236 -14.08 -6.49 -13.08
CA LYS A 236 -14.33 -7.69 -12.26
C LYS A 236 -13.66 -7.57 -10.90
N PHE A 237 -14.14 -8.32 -9.90
CA PHE A 237 -13.36 -8.52 -8.68
C PHE A 237 -13.52 -9.93 -8.12
N ALA A 238 -12.50 -10.38 -7.41
CA ALA A 238 -12.54 -11.52 -6.50
C ALA A 238 -11.98 -11.08 -5.15
N ILE A 239 -12.15 -11.92 -4.12
CA ILE A 239 -11.49 -11.72 -2.82
C ILE A 239 -10.39 -12.77 -2.61
N MET A 240 -9.32 -12.35 -1.95
CA MET A 240 -8.33 -13.22 -1.33
C MET A 240 -8.49 -13.10 0.18
N TRP A 241 -8.90 -14.20 0.82
CA TRP A 241 -9.00 -14.24 2.27
C TRP A 241 -7.61 -14.17 2.91
N GLU A 242 -7.34 -13.06 3.59
CA GLU A 242 -6.06 -12.78 4.24
C GLU A 242 -5.95 -13.45 5.61
N ASN A 243 -6.01 -14.77 5.60
CA ASN A 243 -5.99 -15.55 6.83
C ASN A 243 -4.62 -15.60 7.51
N GLY A 244 -3.55 -14.98 7.01
CA GLY A 244 -2.26 -14.92 7.72
C GLY A 244 -2.09 -13.67 8.59
N CYS A 245 -2.52 -12.51 8.09
CA CYS A 245 -2.39 -11.20 8.76
C CYS A 245 -3.72 -10.75 9.39
N ALA A 246 -4.83 -11.31 8.94
CA ALA A 246 -6.16 -11.15 9.54
C ALA A 246 -6.58 -12.42 10.27
N GLN A 247 -7.81 -12.42 10.79
CA GLN A 247 -8.39 -13.59 11.42
C GLN A 247 -8.81 -14.66 10.40
N GLY A 248 -8.53 -15.90 10.77
CA GLY A 248 -9.02 -17.07 10.04
C GLY A 248 -10.44 -17.44 10.49
N VAL A 249 -10.66 -18.74 10.67
CA VAL A 249 -11.88 -19.29 11.29
C VAL A 249 -11.54 -19.99 12.60
N LYS A 250 -12.53 -20.10 13.49
CA LYS A 250 -12.41 -20.93 14.69
C LYS A 250 -12.37 -22.42 14.34
N ASP A 251 -13.31 -22.81 13.49
CA ASP A 251 -13.59 -24.19 13.09
C ASP A 251 -14.47 -24.21 11.83
N ARG A 252 -14.95 -25.40 11.45
CA ARG A 252 -15.86 -25.58 10.32
C ARG A 252 -17.21 -24.92 10.53
N ASP A 253 -17.72 -24.85 11.75
CA ASP A 253 -19.06 -24.29 12.00
C ASP A 253 -19.05 -22.77 11.87
N ASP A 254 -17.97 -22.11 12.29
CA ASP A 254 -17.74 -20.69 12.03
C ASP A 254 -17.58 -20.41 10.51
N LEU A 255 -16.85 -21.26 9.79
CA LEU A 255 -16.71 -21.15 8.33
C LEU A 255 -18.06 -21.25 7.62
N MET A 256 -18.84 -22.28 7.93
CA MET A 256 -20.08 -22.60 7.24
C MET A 256 -21.26 -21.74 7.70
N GLY A 257 -21.31 -21.37 8.99
CA GLY A 257 -22.42 -20.64 9.60
C GLY A 257 -22.29 -19.12 9.49
N ASN A 258 -21.07 -18.58 9.44
CA ASN A 258 -20.84 -17.14 9.46
C ASN A 258 -20.12 -16.63 8.21
N LEU A 259 -18.96 -17.21 7.90
CA LEU A 259 -18.05 -16.63 6.92
C LEU A 259 -18.50 -16.87 5.47
N LEU A 260 -18.84 -18.11 5.12
CA LEU A 260 -19.32 -18.44 3.77
C LEU A 260 -20.63 -17.73 3.40
N PRO A 261 -21.68 -17.70 4.26
CA PRO A 261 -22.90 -16.94 3.98
C PRO A 261 -22.61 -15.46 3.71
N TYR A 262 -21.74 -14.85 4.51
CA TYR A 262 -21.32 -13.47 4.29
C TYR A 262 -20.67 -13.26 2.92
N TRP A 263 -19.75 -14.15 2.51
CA TRP A 263 -19.15 -14.06 1.18
C TRP A 263 -20.14 -14.25 0.04
N MET A 264 -21.10 -15.16 0.19
CA MET A 264 -22.14 -15.40 -0.82
C MET A 264 -23.00 -14.16 -1.03
N ASP A 265 -23.49 -13.57 0.06
CA ASP A 265 -24.45 -12.47 0.02
C ASP A 265 -23.79 -11.13 -0.35
N ASN A 266 -22.56 -10.89 0.07
CA ASN A 266 -21.88 -9.62 -0.15
C ASN A 266 -21.03 -9.60 -1.43
N TYR A 267 -20.58 -10.77 -1.91
CA TYR A 267 -19.63 -10.84 -3.02
C TYR A 267 -20.05 -11.81 -4.11
N PHE A 268 -20.21 -13.11 -3.83
CA PHE A 268 -20.34 -14.11 -4.90
C PHE A 268 -21.57 -13.86 -5.79
N LYS A 269 -22.69 -13.43 -5.20
CA LYS A 269 -23.91 -13.08 -5.94
C LYS A 269 -23.78 -11.79 -6.75
N HIS A 270 -22.80 -10.93 -6.47
CA HIS A 270 -22.60 -9.70 -7.23
C HIS A 270 -22.32 -10.02 -8.71
N PRO A 271 -22.99 -9.37 -9.69
CA PRO A 271 -22.89 -9.72 -11.12
C PRO A 271 -21.45 -9.63 -11.65
N SER A 272 -20.71 -8.66 -11.14
CA SER A 272 -19.33 -8.42 -11.55
C SER A 272 -18.28 -9.17 -10.70
N TYR A 273 -18.68 -10.04 -9.76
CA TYR A 273 -17.77 -10.96 -9.08
C TYR A 273 -17.26 -12.01 -10.07
N VAL A 274 -15.97 -12.35 -10.03
CA VAL A 274 -15.37 -13.34 -10.93
C VAL A 274 -16.01 -14.71 -10.70
N LYS A 275 -16.63 -15.23 -11.75
CA LYS A 275 -17.16 -16.58 -11.83
C LYS A 275 -16.62 -17.24 -13.08
N ILE A 276 -16.18 -18.48 -12.96
CA ILE A 276 -15.69 -19.29 -14.07
C ILE A 276 -16.56 -20.54 -14.10
N ASP A 277 -17.21 -20.80 -15.23
CA ASP A 277 -18.21 -21.87 -15.36
C ASP A 277 -19.29 -21.80 -14.25
N ASN A 278 -19.81 -20.59 -14.00
CA ASN A 278 -20.76 -20.27 -12.93
C ASN A 278 -20.30 -20.65 -11.50
N LYS A 279 -18.99 -20.84 -11.28
CA LYS A 279 -18.39 -21.05 -9.95
C LYS A 279 -17.68 -19.79 -9.50
N PRO A 280 -18.04 -19.18 -8.36
CA PRO A 280 -17.29 -18.06 -7.79
C PRO A 280 -15.82 -18.44 -7.57
N LEU A 281 -14.92 -17.49 -7.77
CA LEU A 281 -13.48 -17.69 -7.56
C LEU A 281 -13.07 -17.10 -6.20
N LEU A 282 -12.55 -17.92 -5.29
CA LEU A 282 -12.08 -17.53 -3.97
C LEU A 282 -10.58 -17.84 -3.84
N TYR A 283 -9.77 -16.82 -3.53
CA TYR A 283 -8.36 -16.99 -3.19
C TYR A 283 -8.20 -17.07 -1.67
N ILE A 284 -7.19 -17.81 -1.20
CA ILE A 284 -6.83 -17.90 0.22
C ILE A 284 -5.31 -17.78 0.36
N TRP A 285 -4.85 -16.85 1.19
CA TRP A 285 -3.42 -16.52 1.27
C TRP A 285 -2.56 -17.63 1.87
N VAL A 286 -2.97 -18.22 3.00
CA VAL A 286 -2.16 -19.20 3.75
C VAL A 286 -2.89 -20.54 3.83
N PRO A 287 -2.71 -21.45 2.84
CA PRO A 287 -3.35 -22.77 2.83
C PRO A 287 -3.08 -23.61 4.09
N SER A 288 -1.84 -23.59 4.60
CA SER A 288 -1.45 -24.38 5.78
C SER A 288 -2.23 -23.99 7.05
N ARG A 289 -2.61 -22.72 7.19
CA ARG A 289 -3.42 -22.26 8.32
C ARG A 289 -4.86 -22.75 8.22
N VAL A 290 -5.42 -22.81 7.00
CA VAL A 290 -6.74 -23.43 6.78
C VAL A 290 -6.72 -24.90 7.19
N HIS A 291 -5.69 -25.65 6.77
CA HIS A 291 -5.52 -27.04 7.17
C HIS A 291 -5.48 -27.17 8.70
N ALA A 292 -4.69 -26.33 9.38
CA ALA A 292 -4.60 -26.37 10.84
C ALA A 292 -5.96 -26.06 11.52
N GLN A 293 -6.73 -25.10 10.99
CA GLN A 293 -8.01 -24.67 11.56
C GLN A 293 -9.17 -25.64 11.32
N LEU A 294 -9.09 -26.46 10.25
CA LEU A 294 -10.17 -27.34 9.83
C LEU A 294 -9.88 -28.82 10.11
N GLY A 295 -8.87 -29.15 10.93
CA GLY A 295 -8.57 -30.52 11.31
C GLY A 295 -7.77 -31.30 10.26
N GLY A 296 -6.84 -30.63 9.59
CA GLY A 296 -5.93 -31.21 8.60
C GLY A 296 -6.52 -31.30 7.18
N PRO A 297 -5.81 -31.98 6.25
CA PRO A 297 -6.24 -32.10 4.86
C PRO A 297 -7.63 -32.74 4.68
N GLU A 298 -7.97 -33.76 5.48
CA GLU A 298 -9.27 -34.45 5.38
C GLU A 298 -10.43 -33.57 5.83
N GLY A 299 -10.30 -32.90 6.98
CA GLY A 299 -11.32 -31.98 7.46
C GLY A 299 -11.48 -30.75 6.55
N THR A 300 -10.38 -30.29 5.94
CA THR A 300 -10.42 -29.24 4.91
C THR A 300 -11.18 -29.70 3.67
N ARG A 301 -10.93 -30.91 3.17
CA ARG A 301 -11.67 -31.47 2.03
C ARG A 301 -13.17 -31.48 2.31
N LYS A 302 -13.57 -32.01 3.47
CA LYS A 302 -14.98 -32.03 3.88
C LYS A 302 -15.58 -30.62 3.89
N ALA A 303 -14.91 -29.66 4.51
CA ALA A 303 -15.36 -28.28 4.55
C ALA A 303 -15.49 -27.66 3.14
N PHE A 304 -14.54 -27.89 2.24
CA PHE A 304 -14.60 -27.37 0.87
C PHE A 304 -15.73 -28.01 0.05
N ASP A 305 -15.97 -29.31 0.22
CA ASP A 305 -17.08 -30.00 -0.43
C ASP A 305 -18.43 -29.47 0.07
N ASP A 306 -18.53 -29.17 1.36
CA ASP A 306 -19.70 -28.52 1.97
C ASP A 306 -19.88 -27.08 1.46
N MET A 307 -18.80 -26.30 1.32
CA MET A 307 -18.85 -24.95 0.74
C MET A 307 -19.38 -24.99 -0.69
N ARG A 308 -18.89 -25.92 -1.51
CA ARG A 308 -19.38 -26.13 -2.88
C ARG A 308 -20.85 -26.55 -2.90
N ALA A 309 -21.27 -27.41 -1.96
CA ALA A 309 -22.67 -27.83 -1.85
C ALA A 309 -23.58 -26.66 -1.43
N ALA A 310 -23.15 -25.81 -0.51
CA ALA A 310 -23.87 -24.60 -0.15
C ALA A 310 -23.97 -23.62 -1.34
N CYS A 311 -22.88 -23.40 -2.08
CA CYS A 311 -22.91 -22.58 -3.30
C CYS A 311 -23.89 -23.13 -4.34
N ARG A 312 -23.97 -24.46 -4.50
CA ARG A 312 -24.96 -25.09 -5.39
C ARG A 312 -26.41 -24.84 -4.97
N LYS A 313 -26.69 -24.81 -3.67
CA LYS A 313 -28.03 -24.47 -3.16
C LYS A 313 -28.43 -23.02 -3.48
N GLU A 314 -27.46 -22.14 -3.60
CA GLU A 314 -27.63 -20.73 -3.96
C GLU A 314 -27.58 -20.46 -5.49
N GLY A 315 -27.58 -21.52 -6.32
CA GLY A 315 -27.65 -21.40 -7.79
C GLY A 315 -26.31 -21.31 -8.53
N PHE A 316 -25.19 -21.52 -7.85
CA PHE A 316 -23.87 -21.67 -8.49
C PHE A 316 -23.61 -23.12 -8.90
N ASP A 317 -22.63 -23.36 -9.79
CA ASP A 317 -22.26 -24.74 -10.17
C ASP A 317 -21.21 -25.35 -9.21
N GLY A 318 -20.91 -24.65 -8.12
CA GLY A 318 -19.87 -24.98 -7.15
C GLY A 318 -19.08 -23.74 -6.73
N LEU A 319 -17.82 -23.93 -6.37
CA LEU A 319 -16.89 -22.90 -5.93
C LEU A 319 -15.49 -23.30 -6.38
N HIS A 320 -14.71 -22.35 -6.89
CA HIS A 320 -13.29 -22.51 -7.14
C HIS A 320 -12.50 -21.92 -5.98
N ILE A 321 -11.67 -22.75 -5.33
CA ILE A 321 -10.85 -22.38 -4.19
C ILE A 321 -9.37 -22.48 -4.59
N VAL A 322 -8.69 -21.33 -4.60
CA VAL A 322 -7.30 -21.18 -5.04
C VAL A 322 -6.42 -20.83 -3.84
N GLY A 323 -5.35 -21.60 -3.62
CA GLY A 323 -4.40 -21.34 -2.54
C GLY A 323 -3.15 -20.61 -3.03
N CYS A 324 -2.74 -19.55 -2.34
CA CYS A 324 -1.51 -18.84 -2.65
C CYS A 324 -0.29 -19.60 -2.12
N VAL A 325 0.58 -20.06 -3.02
CA VAL A 325 1.83 -20.75 -2.71
C VAL A 325 2.92 -20.12 -3.57
N GLY A 326 3.82 -19.34 -2.98
CA GLY A 326 4.82 -18.57 -3.72
C GLY A 326 6.00 -19.38 -4.29
N ASN A 327 6.07 -20.69 -4.02
CA ASN A 327 7.19 -21.56 -4.41
C ASN A 327 6.69 -22.93 -4.91
N ALA A 328 7.62 -23.83 -5.26
CA ALA A 328 7.32 -25.20 -5.69
C ALA A 328 7.43 -26.22 -4.53
N ASP A 329 6.88 -25.91 -3.35
CA ASP A 329 6.83 -26.85 -2.23
C ASP A 329 5.95 -28.07 -2.56
N LYS A 330 6.62 -29.16 -2.93
CA LYS A 330 5.96 -30.42 -3.33
C LYS A 330 4.99 -30.95 -2.27
N ARG A 331 5.40 -30.94 -0.99
CA ARG A 331 4.58 -31.53 0.08
C ARG A 331 3.30 -30.72 0.26
N LEU A 332 3.43 -29.40 0.37
CA LEU A 332 2.27 -28.53 0.54
C LEU A 332 1.29 -28.66 -0.65
N LEU A 333 1.81 -28.66 -1.89
CA LEU A 333 0.98 -28.78 -3.09
C LEU A 333 0.25 -30.13 -3.16
N GLU A 334 0.92 -31.24 -2.84
CA GLU A 334 0.29 -32.56 -2.76
C GLU A 334 -0.78 -32.64 -1.66
N ASP A 335 -0.50 -32.06 -0.49
CA ASP A 335 -1.46 -31.99 0.61
C ASP A 335 -2.67 -31.11 0.25
N MET A 336 -2.48 -30.03 -0.50
CA MET A 336 -3.57 -29.23 -1.06
C MET A 336 -4.40 -30.02 -2.09
N GLY A 337 -3.76 -30.75 -3.01
CA GLY A 337 -4.48 -31.64 -3.94
C GLY A 337 -5.36 -32.66 -3.21
N LYS A 338 -4.81 -33.27 -2.15
CA LYS A 338 -5.54 -34.20 -1.27
C LYS A 338 -6.59 -33.52 -0.39
N ALA A 339 -6.46 -32.24 -0.10
CA ALA A 339 -7.44 -31.46 0.66
C ALA A 339 -8.55 -30.85 -0.21
N GLY A 340 -8.54 -31.09 -1.53
CA GLY A 340 -9.62 -30.67 -2.43
C GLY A 340 -9.56 -29.20 -2.83
N TRP A 341 -8.37 -28.59 -2.87
CA TRP A 341 -8.16 -27.28 -3.52
C TRP A 341 -8.33 -27.42 -5.03
N ASP A 342 -8.82 -26.38 -5.72
CA ASP A 342 -9.04 -26.43 -7.18
C ASP A 342 -7.80 -26.02 -7.99
N ALA A 343 -6.97 -25.13 -7.43
CA ALA A 343 -5.73 -24.67 -8.02
C ALA A 343 -4.78 -24.08 -6.97
N SER A 344 -3.51 -23.93 -7.33
CA SER A 344 -2.59 -23.00 -6.69
C SER A 344 -2.46 -21.70 -7.49
N SER A 345 -1.97 -20.66 -6.83
CA SER A 345 -1.48 -19.41 -7.43
C SER A 345 -0.33 -18.90 -6.54
N ALA A 346 -0.03 -17.61 -6.55
CA ALA A 346 0.87 -16.98 -5.59
C ALA A 346 0.41 -15.56 -5.23
N TYR A 347 0.77 -15.12 -4.02
CA TYR A 347 0.85 -13.71 -3.61
C TYR A 347 2.34 -13.51 -3.30
N ALA A 348 3.05 -12.85 -4.21
CA ALA A 348 4.49 -12.91 -4.44
C ALA A 348 5.03 -14.29 -4.85
N VAL A 349 5.87 -14.30 -5.89
CA VAL A 349 6.61 -15.50 -6.36
C VAL A 349 8.03 -15.45 -5.82
N TRP A 350 8.42 -16.47 -5.09
CA TRP A 350 9.68 -16.57 -4.37
C TRP A 350 10.56 -17.64 -5.00
N PRO A 351 11.32 -17.30 -6.06
CA PRO A 351 12.38 -18.18 -6.51
C PRO A 351 13.39 -18.38 -5.36
N GLY A 352 13.97 -19.58 -5.31
CA GLY A 352 15.12 -19.82 -4.43
C GLY A 352 16.26 -18.83 -4.75
N PRO A 353 17.23 -18.66 -3.84
CA PRO A 353 18.28 -17.67 -4.02
C PRO A 353 19.03 -17.90 -5.34
N SER A 354 18.94 -16.94 -6.25
CA SER A 354 19.76 -16.88 -7.46
C SER A 354 20.86 -15.82 -7.31
N ALA A 355 22.08 -16.16 -7.72
CA ALA A 355 23.31 -15.37 -7.65
C ALA A 355 23.87 -15.06 -6.23
N GLN A 356 25.17 -14.76 -6.18
CA GLN A 356 25.83 -14.25 -4.97
C GLN A 356 25.25 -12.87 -4.63
N ALA A 357 24.64 -12.74 -3.45
CA ALA A 357 24.11 -11.45 -2.99
C ALA A 357 25.22 -10.39 -2.92
N ASP A 358 24.92 -9.18 -3.40
CA ASP A 358 25.78 -8.00 -3.21
C ASP A 358 25.20 -7.12 -2.09
N ARG A 359 25.84 -6.00 -1.78
CA ARG A 359 25.32 -5.00 -0.83
C ARG A 359 25.24 -3.62 -1.46
N ASP A 360 24.17 -2.91 -1.14
CA ASP A 360 24.05 -1.50 -1.51
C ASP A 360 24.91 -0.58 -0.63
N VAL A 361 24.81 0.72 -0.87
CA VAL A 361 25.56 1.74 -0.13
C VAL A 361 25.20 1.83 1.36
N GLU A 362 24.01 1.36 1.76
CA GLU A 362 23.60 1.24 3.17
C GLU A 362 23.99 -0.11 3.78
N GLY A 363 24.62 -0.99 3.00
CA GLY A 363 25.00 -2.33 3.42
C GLY A 363 23.85 -3.34 3.39
N ILE A 364 22.71 -3.03 2.77
CA ILE A 364 21.56 -3.94 2.65
C ILE A 364 21.85 -4.96 1.55
N SER A 365 21.48 -6.22 1.77
CA SER A 365 21.66 -7.29 0.77
C SER A 365 20.83 -7.02 -0.48
N THR A 366 21.41 -7.21 -1.66
CA THR A 366 20.75 -6.97 -2.94
C THR A 366 20.83 -8.16 -3.87
N HIS A 367 19.77 -8.37 -4.64
CA HIS A 367 19.70 -9.33 -5.74
C HIS A 367 19.39 -8.58 -7.04
N PRO A 368 20.03 -8.93 -8.18
CA PRO A 368 19.66 -8.31 -9.45
C PRO A 368 18.21 -8.59 -9.81
N HIS A 369 17.44 -7.54 -10.13
CA HIS A 369 16.04 -7.66 -10.52
C HIS A 369 15.83 -8.65 -11.69
N ARG A 370 16.73 -8.63 -12.68
CA ARG A 370 16.67 -9.58 -13.80
C ARG A 370 16.66 -11.04 -13.34
N ASP A 371 17.54 -11.39 -12.41
CA ASP A 371 17.71 -12.77 -11.95
C ASP A 371 16.46 -13.23 -11.20
N ALA A 372 15.97 -12.41 -10.27
CA ALA A 372 14.76 -12.70 -9.51
C ALA A 372 13.52 -12.81 -10.42
N THR A 373 13.34 -11.87 -11.35
CA THR A 373 12.17 -11.84 -12.23
C THR A 373 12.17 -12.99 -13.25
N LEU A 374 13.33 -13.37 -13.79
CA LEU A 374 13.43 -14.53 -14.68
C LEU A 374 13.33 -15.88 -13.95
N ALA A 375 13.84 -15.98 -12.73
CA ALA A 375 13.77 -17.20 -11.93
C ALA A 375 12.34 -17.56 -11.48
N GLN A 376 11.37 -16.63 -11.58
CA GLN A 376 9.95 -16.95 -11.40
C GLN A 376 9.51 -18.10 -12.33
N LYS A 377 10.08 -18.21 -13.53
CA LYS A 377 9.81 -19.31 -14.47
C LYS A 377 10.09 -20.68 -13.84
N ASP A 378 11.15 -20.80 -13.06
CA ASP A 378 11.54 -22.07 -12.43
C ASP A 378 10.55 -22.49 -11.35
N VAL A 379 9.97 -21.52 -10.62
CA VAL A 379 8.88 -21.77 -9.68
C VAL A 379 7.65 -22.28 -10.41
N LEU A 380 7.22 -21.58 -11.47
CA LEU A 380 6.03 -21.95 -12.26
C LEU A 380 6.18 -23.34 -12.89
N LEU A 381 7.34 -23.64 -13.49
CA LEU A 381 7.64 -24.96 -14.03
C LEU A 381 7.78 -26.02 -12.93
N GLY A 382 8.35 -25.67 -11.78
CA GLY A 382 8.47 -26.56 -10.63
C GLY A 382 7.12 -27.02 -10.10
N LYS A 383 6.16 -26.09 -9.93
CA LYS A 383 4.78 -26.42 -9.56
C LYS A 383 4.11 -27.33 -10.60
N LYS A 384 4.29 -27.03 -11.90
CA LYS A 384 3.78 -27.87 -12.99
C LYS A 384 4.40 -29.28 -12.98
N ALA A 385 5.68 -29.40 -12.65
CA ALA A 385 6.37 -30.67 -12.51
C ALA A 385 5.92 -31.48 -11.29
N VAL A 386 5.53 -30.82 -10.20
CA VAL A 386 4.85 -31.48 -9.07
C VAL A 386 3.49 -32.04 -9.53
N GLY A 387 2.75 -31.28 -10.33
CA GLY A 387 1.54 -31.76 -11.02
C GLY A 387 0.37 -32.11 -10.08
N ALA A 388 0.41 -31.64 -8.82
CA ALA A 388 -0.63 -31.93 -7.83
C ALA A 388 -1.91 -31.11 -8.05
N LEU A 389 -1.79 -29.92 -8.64
CA LEU A 389 -2.87 -28.97 -8.88
C LEU A 389 -2.59 -28.18 -10.18
N PRO A 390 -3.64 -27.70 -10.88
CA PRO A 390 -3.52 -26.57 -11.79
C PRO A 390 -2.87 -25.37 -11.08
N ASP A 391 -1.98 -24.63 -11.74
CA ASP A 391 -1.39 -23.40 -11.20
C ASP A 391 -1.81 -22.20 -12.04
N VAL A 392 -2.64 -21.32 -11.48
CA VAL A 392 -2.88 -20.00 -12.06
C VAL A 392 -1.59 -19.22 -11.94
N VAL A 393 -0.93 -18.97 -13.07
CA VAL A 393 0.35 -18.26 -13.06
C VAL A 393 0.15 -16.88 -12.46
N CYS A 394 1.06 -16.50 -11.58
CA CYS A 394 1.15 -15.17 -11.00
C CYS A 394 2.50 -14.57 -11.36
N VAL A 395 2.54 -13.34 -11.88
CA VAL A 395 3.79 -12.67 -12.25
C VAL A 395 3.99 -11.45 -11.36
N MET A 396 5.12 -11.41 -10.68
CA MET A 396 5.49 -10.32 -9.76
C MET A 396 6.49 -9.38 -10.44
N MET A 397 6.34 -8.06 -10.25
CA MET A 397 7.25 -7.10 -10.89
C MET A 397 8.63 -7.01 -10.24
N GLY A 398 8.77 -7.36 -8.97
CA GLY A 398 10.02 -7.22 -8.23
C GLY A 398 9.77 -7.34 -6.72
N TRP A 399 10.69 -6.93 -5.87
CA TRP A 399 10.46 -6.82 -4.42
C TRP A 399 11.45 -5.84 -3.79
N ASP A 400 10.95 -4.85 -3.06
CA ASP A 400 11.78 -3.86 -2.36
C ASP A 400 11.06 -3.28 -1.13
N PRO A 401 11.25 -3.90 0.05
CA PRO A 401 10.49 -3.59 1.24
C PRO A 401 11.15 -2.51 2.11
N ARG A 402 12.12 -1.76 1.53
CA ARG A 402 12.83 -0.69 2.23
C ARG A 402 11.90 0.37 2.83
N PRO A 403 10.75 0.75 2.26
CA PRO A 403 9.82 1.65 2.93
C PRO A 403 9.27 1.11 4.25
N TRP A 404 9.01 -0.20 4.36
CA TRP A 404 8.53 -0.84 5.59
C TRP A 404 9.62 -1.00 6.64
N HIS A 405 10.85 -1.33 6.23
CA HIS A 405 11.87 -1.79 7.17
C HIS A 405 13.05 -0.83 7.35
N GLY A 406 13.26 0.12 6.44
CA GLY A 406 14.39 1.06 6.48
C GLY A 406 15.72 0.32 6.64
N ALA A 407 16.52 0.71 7.62
CA ALA A 407 17.81 0.07 7.93
C ALA A 407 17.70 -1.40 8.40
N LYS A 408 16.49 -1.88 8.75
CA LYS A 408 16.24 -3.29 9.12
C LYS A 408 15.87 -4.18 7.94
N THR A 409 15.93 -3.64 6.71
CA THR A 409 15.67 -4.43 5.50
C THR A 409 16.69 -5.56 5.39
N SER A 410 16.19 -6.80 5.26
CA SER A 410 17.05 -7.97 5.09
C SER A 410 17.67 -8.01 3.69
N SER A 411 16.84 -7.88 2.65
CA SER A 411 17.25 -7.82 1.25
C SER A 411 16.21 -7.15 0.36
N TYR A 412 16.61 -6.73 -0.85
CA TYR A 412 15.70 -6.31 -1.91
C TYR A 412 16.24 -6.63 -3.31
N GLN A 413 15.38 -6.53 -4.32
CA GLN A 413 15.71 -6.68 -5.73
C GLN A 413 16.08 -5.31 -6.33
N ALA A 414 17.36 -5.13 -6.68
CA ALA A 414 17.90 -3.87 -7.16
C ALA A 414 17.72 -3.71 -8.68
N ASN A 415 17.61 -2.45 -9.11
CA ASN A 415 17.51 -2.02 -10.52
C ASN A 415 16.27 -2.58 -11.24
N PRO A 416 15.04 -2.28 -10.75
CA PRO A 416 13.81 -2.67 -11.43
C PRO A 416 13.78 -2.22 -12.89
N SER A 417 13.23 -3.05 -13.78
CA SER A 417 13.19 -2.79 -15.23
C SER A 417 11.92 -3.38 -15.86
N PRO A 418 11.13 -2.56 -16.58
CA PRO A 418 9.96 -3.01 -17.32
C PRO A 418 10.26 -4.10 -18.34
N GLU A 419 11.45 -4.10 -18.95
CA GLU A 419 11.88 -5.11 -19.94
C GLU A 419 12.08 -6.49 -19.29
N ASN A 420 12.67 -6.53 -18.09
CA ASN A 420 12.82 -7.76 -17.34
C ASN A 420 11.45 -8.31 -16.90
N PHE A 421 10.53 -7.43 -16.45
CA PHE A 421 9.15 -7.82 -16.15
C PHE A 421 8.41 -8.34 -17.39
N GLU A 422 8.54 -7.67 -18.53
CA GLU A 422 7.96 -8.14 -19.80
C GLU A 422 8.47 -9.54 -20.15
N ALA A 423 9.77 -9.81 -19.98
CA ALA A 423 10.33 -11.13 -20.19
C ALA A 423 9.72 -12.20 -19.26
N ALA A 424 9.48 -11.89 -17.98
CA ALA A 424 8.76 -12.79 -17.07
C ALA A 424 7.30 -13.01 -17.50
N CYS A 425 6.59 -11.96 -17.92
CA CYS A 425 5.25 -12.08 -18.48
C CYS A 425 5.25 -12.99 -19.72
N ARG A 426 6.22 -12.87 -20.63
CA ARG A 426 6.36 -13.74 -21.81
C ARG A 426 6.60 -15.20 -21.42
N ASN A 427 7.42 -15.45 -20.41
CA ASN A 427 7.63 -16.80 -19.87
C ASN A 427 6.33 -17.38 -19.30
N ALA A 428 5.58 -16.60 -18.51
CA ALA A 428 4.30 -17.01 -17.95
C ALA A 428 3.28 -17.31 -19.06
N LYS A 429 3.17 -16.43 -20.07
CA LYS A 429 2.32 -16.64 -21.25
C LYS A 429 2.66 -17.94 -21.99
N GLN A 430 3.94 -18.23 -22.22
CA GLN A 430 4.35 -19.50 -22.85
C GLN A 430 3.89 -20.71 -22.03
N ILE A 431 3.98 -20.65 -20.70
CA ILE A 431 3.51 -21.72 -19.82
C ILE A 431 2.00 -21.90 -19.98
N VAL A 432 1.21 -20.82 -19.86
CA VAL A 432 -0.25 -20.84 -20.04
C VAL A 432 -0.64 -21.36 -21.43
N ASP A 433 0.00 -20.87 -22.50
CA ASP A 433 -0.28 -21.29 -23.87
C ASP A 433 0.06 -22.76 -24.14
N SER A 434 1.06 -23.30 -23.45
CA SER A 434 1.43 -24.72 -23.52
C SER A 434 0.57 -25.64 -22.65
N THR A 435 -0.17 -25.10 -21.67
CA THR A 435 -1.00 -25.90 -20.77
C THR A 435 -2.21 -26.48 -21.54
N PRO A 436 -2.42 -27.81 -21.50
CA PRO A 436 -3.53 -28.44 -22.21
C PRO A 436 -4.87 -28.22 -21.50
N GLY A 437 -5.97 -28.48 -22.21
CA GLY A 437 -7.31 -28.39 -21.65
C GLY A 437 -7.81 -26.96 -21.52
N ASN A 438 -8.75 -26.74 -20.60
CA ASN A 438 -9.44 -25.47 -20.40
C ASN A 438 -9.59 -25.13 -18.90
N GLY A 439 -8.59 -25.51 -18.09
CA GLY A 439 -8.56 -25.29 -16.64
C GLY A 439 -8.41 -23.82 -16.25
N LEU A 440 -8.32 -23.54 -14.94
CA LEU A 440 -8.04 -22.19 -14.44
C LEU A 440 -6.67 -21.68 -14.90
N ASP A 441 -5.66 -22.56 -14.88
CA ASP A 441 -4.28 -22.38 -15.32
C ASP A 441 -4.11 -22.14 -16.85
N LYS A 442 -5.19 -22.32 -17.62
CA LYS A 442 -5.26 -21.98 -19.05
C LYS A 442 -5.97 -20.65 -19.32
N ARG A 443 -6.92 -20.29 -18.44
CA ARG A 443 -7.88 -19.20 -18.68
C ARG A 443 -7.56 -17.94 -17.88
N VAL A 444 -6.90 -18.07 -16.73
CA VAL A 444 -6.64 -16.99 -15.78
C VAL A 444 -5.14 -16.73 -15.70
N VAL A 445 -4.78 -15.45 -15.72
CA VAL A 445 -3.44 -14.97 -15.39
C VAL A 445 -3.57 -14.01 -14.22
N ALA A 446 -2.78 -14.21 -13.17
CA ALA A 446 -2.66 -13.27 -12.07
C ALA A 446 -1.40 -12.41 -12.25
N LEU A 447 -1.49 -11.16 -11.80
CA LEU A 447 -0.37 -10.24 -11.65
C LEU A 447 -0.28 -9.79 -10.19
N ASP A 448 0.93 -9.51 -9.75
CA ASP A 448 1.17 -9.12 -8.36
C ASP A 448 2.14 -7.93 -8.29
N ASN A 449 1.73 -6.80 -7.73
CA ASN A 449 0.43 -6.41 -7.16
C ASN A 449 -0.03 -5.08 -7.77
N TRP A 450 -1.27 -4.63 -7.55
CA TRP A 450 -1.67 -3.28 -7.98
C TRP A 450 -0.91 -2.23 -7.17
N CYS A 451 -1.11 -2.20 -5.85
CA CYS A 451 -0.67 -1.10 -5.00
C CYS A 451 0.14 -1.53 -3.77
N GLU A 452 0.88 -2.65 -3.79
CA GLU A 452 1.71 -3.03 -2.63
C GLU A 452 3.03 -2.21 -2.57
N PHE A 453 2.90 -0.90 -2.34
CA PHE A 453 4.02 0.05 -2.44
C PHE A 453 5.09 -0.17 -1.41
N GLY A 454 4.76 -0.64 -0.21
CA GLY A 454 5.77 -0.70 0.83
C GLY A 454 6.53 -2.02 0.90
N GLU A 455 5.98 -3.13 0.39
CA GLU A 455 6.77 -4.33 0.06
C GLU A 455 7.50 -4.18 -1.30
N GLY A 456 7.02 -3.27 -2.16
CA GLY A 456 7.74 -2.83 -3.35
C GLY A 456 7.50 -3.68 -4.58
N HIS A 457 6.36 -4.38 -4.67
CA HIS A 457 5.94 -5.18 -5.81
C HIS A 457 4.56 -4.69 -6.31
N TYR A 458 4.55 -3.49 -6.87
CA TYR A 458 3.36 -2.78 -7.34
C TYR A 458 3.43 -2.53 -8.85
N LEU A 459 2.27 -2.51 -9.51
CA LEU A 459 2.11 -2.27 -10.94
C LEU A 459 1.29 -1.01 -11.21
N GLU A 460 0.68 -0.43 -10.18
CA GLU A 460 0.07 0.89 -10.27
C GLU A 460 1.10 1.90 -10.79
N PRO A 461 0.71 2.80 -11.72
CA PRO A 461 1.63 3.76 -12.29
C PRO A 461 2.15 4.72 -11.22
N VAL A 462 3.47 4.86 -11.13
CA VAL A 462 4.16 5.74 -10.18
C VAL A 462 5.13 6.68 -10.88
N ALA A 463 5.65 7.68 -10.17
CA ALA A 463 6.60 8.64 -10.69
C ALA A 463 7.85 8.00 -11.34
N GLY A 464 8.41 6.95 -10.75
CA GLY A 464 9.67 6.35 -11.20
C GLY A 464 9.59 5.66 -12.57
N PHE A 465 8.47 4.98 -12.86
CA PHE A 465 8.31 4.16 -14.08
C PHE A 465 7.13 4.57 -14.97
N GLY A 466 6.30 5.49 -14.51
CA GLY A 466 5.03 5.80 -15.17
C GLY A 466 4.19 4.53 -15.34
N PHE A 467 3.69 4.32 -16.55
CA PHE A 467 2.83 3.19 -16.92
C PHE A 467 3.60 2.00 -17.51
N GLN A 468 4.94 2.06 -17.56
CA GLN A 468 5.75 1.12 -18.35
C GLN A 468 5.58 -0.36 -17.96
N PHE A 469 5.33 -0.65 -16.68
CA PHE A 469 5.04 -2.02 -16.23
C PHE A 469 3.65 -2.50 -16.68
N LEU A 470 2.62 -1.65 -16.61
CA LEU A 470 1.30 -1.97 -17.16
C LEU A 470 1.34 -2.12 -18.68
N ASP A 471 2.12 -1.28 -19.37
CA ASP A 471 2.33 -1.40 -20.81
C ASP A 471 3.03 -2.72 -21.17
N ALA A 472 4.00 -3.17 -20.36
CA ALA A 472 4.64 -4.47 -20.54
C ALA A 472 3.63 -5.62 -20.41
N ALA A 473 2.75 -5.59 -19.40
CA ALA A 473 1.68 -6.57 -19.25
C ALA A 473 0.70 -6.51 -20.45
N ARG A 474 0.28 -5.32 -20.86
CA ARG A 474 -0.60 -5.09 -22.03
C ARG A 474 0.01 -5.69 -23.30
N ARG A 475 1.29 -5.42 -23.59
CA ARG A 475 1.98 -5.95 -24.79
C ARG A 475 2.04 -7.49 -24.84
N VAL A 476 2.00 -8.15 -23.69
CA VAL A 476 2.11 -9.62 -23.62
C VAL A 476 0.75 -10.30 -23.62
N PHE A 477 -0.19 -9.78 -22.83
CA PHE A 477 -1.47 -10.45 -22.58
C PHE A 477 -2.64 -9.89 -23.40
N CYS A 478 -2.47 -8.76 -24.11
CA CYS A 478 -3.52 -8.19 -24.97
C CYS A 478 -3.28 -8.44 -26.46
N THR A 479 -4.36 -8.32 -27.23
CA THR A 479 -4.36 -8.43 -28.70
C THR A 479 -4.30 -7.08 -29.42
N ASP A 480 -4.65 -6.00 -28.73
CA ASP A 480 -4.54 -4.63 -29.21
C ASP A 480 -3.08 -4.27 -29.53
N ARG A 481 -2.85 -3.72 -30.73
CA ARG A 481 -1.51 -3.35 -31.20
C ARG A 481 -1.15 -1.89 -30.94
N GLU A 482 -2.16 -1.05 -30.78
CA GLU A 482 -1.95 0.38 -30.52
C GLU A 482 -1.56 0.59 -29.04
N PRO A 483 -0.54 1.42 -28.77
CA PRO A 483 -0.19 1.85 -27.42
C PRO A 483 -1.39 2.49 -26.71
N CYS A 484 -1.46 2.32 -25.40
CA CYS A 484 -2.37 3.10 -24.58
C CYS A 484 -1.95 4.57 -24.60
N VAL A 485 -2.91 5.49 -24.62
CA VAL A 485 -2.65 6.90 -24.34
C VAL A 485 -2.90 7.10 -22.87
N ASP A 486 -1.83 7.05 -22.09
CA ASP A 486 -1.90 7.20 -20.64
C ASP A 486 -2.20 8.64 -20.27
N ILE A 487 -3.12 8.82 -19.33
CA ILE A 487 -3.55 10.12 -18.84
C ILE A 487 -3.60 10.11 -17.32
N THR A 488 -3.35 11.26 -16.71
CA THR A 488 -3.57 11.49 -15.27
C THR A 488 -4.76 12.44 -15.06
N PRO A 489 -5.23 12.66 -13.81
CA PRO A 489 -6.29 13.65 -13.54
C PRO A 489 -5.98 15.03 -14.12
N GLU A 490 -4.72 15.46 -14.03
CA GLU A 490 -4.28 16.77 -14.52
C GLU A 490 -4.42 16.91 -16.05
N ASP A 491 -4.26 15.83 -16.82
CA ASP A 491 -4.39 15.85 -18.29
C ASP A 491 -5.82 16.14 -18.77
N VAL A 492 -6.80 15.95 -17.90
CA VAL A 492 -8.22 16.25 -18.14
C VAL A 492 -8.74 17.35 -17.24
N GLY A 493 -7.84 18.14 -16.64
CA GLY A 493 -8.18 19.30 -15.82
C GLY A 493 -8.80 18.99 -14.46
N LEU A 494 -8.63 17.76 -13.95
CA LEU A 494 -9.02 17.36 -12.60
C LEU A 494 -7.86 17.53 -11.63
N GLU A 495 -8.18 17.77 -10.36
CA GLU A 495 -7.18 17.71 -9.28
C GLU A 495 -6.84 16.25 -8.95
N LEU A 496 -5.64 16.02 -8.41
CA LEU A 496 -5.28 14.70 -7.89
C LEU A 496 -6.13 14.40 -6.64
N PRO A 497 -6.68 13.18 -6.47
CA PRO A 497 -7.49 12.78 -5.31
C PRO A 497 -6.70 12.61 -4.00
N GLU A 498 -5.78 13.53 -3.70
CA GLU A 498 -4.87 13.50 -2.54
C GLU A 498 -5.17 14.60 -1.52
N ARG A 499 -6.33 15.27 -1.63
CA ARG A 499 -6.75 16.37 -0.74
C ARG A 499 -6.62 16.00 0.73
N VAL A 500 -7.11 14.81 1.09
CA VAL A 500 -7.06 14.26 2.45
C VAL A 500 -5.63 14.15 2.96
N TYR A 501 -4.74 13.56 2.15
CA TYR A 501 -3.35 13.41 2.55
C TYR A 501 -2.62 14.75 2.61
N LYS A 502 -2.87 15.68 1.68
CA LYS A 502 -2.30 17.04 1.75
C LYS A 502 -2.74 17.79 3.00
N ALA A 503 -4.02 17.69 3.37
CA ALA A 503 -4.53 18.26 4.61
C ALA A 503 -3.81 17.66 5.82
N TYR A 504 -3.64 16.33 5.86
CA TYR A 504 -2.84 15.66 6.88
C TYR A 504 -1.38 16.14 6.93
N ARG A 505 -0.73 16.29 5.77
CA ARG A 505 0.66 16.76 5.67
C ARG A 505 0.85 18.21 6.11
N ALA A 506 -0.14 19.07 5.89
CA ALA A 506 -0.13 20.44 6.40
C ALA A 506 -0.18 20.51 7.94
N ILE A 507 -0.63 19.44 8.60
CA ILE A 507 -0.77 19.33 10.07
C ILE A 507 0.50 18.79 10.71
N VAL A 508 0.96 17.65 10.19
CA VAL A 508 2.08 16.89 10.78
C VAL A 508 3.43 17.44 10.35
N GLY A 509 3.48 18.25 9.29
CA GLY A 509 4.72 18.77 8.73
C GLY A 509 5.53 17.69 8.00
N PRO A 510 6.73 18.02 7.51
CA PRO A 510 7.61 17.07 6.81
C PRO A 510 7.92 15.82 7.65
N SER A 511 8.10 14.67 6.98
CA SER A 511 8.46 13.41 7.63
C SER A 511 9.78 13.59 8.41
N GLY A 512 9.74 13.39 9.73
CA GLY A 512 10.90 13.54 10.61
C GLY A 512 11.08 14.91 11.27
N SER A 513 10.25 15.92 10.95
CA SER A 513 10.20 17.16 11.73
C SER A 513 9.09 17.07 12.77
N LEU A 514 9.44 16.85 14.04
CA LEU A 514 8.54 17.19 15.14
C LEU A 514 8.28 18.69 15.02
N VAL A 515 7.07 19.08 14.60
CA VAL A 515 6.63 20.47 14.67
C VAL A 515 6.81 20.88 16.14
N LYS A 516 7.70 21.84 16.42
CA LYS A 516 7.88 22.33 17.79
C LYS A 516 6.56 22.94 18.26
N ARG A 517 5.87 22.23 19.16
CA ARG A 517 4.60 22.67 19.74
C ARG A 517 4.88 23.65 20.88
N LYS A 518 4.10 24.73 20.95
CA LYS A 518 4.20 25.71 22.04
C LYS A 518 2.99 25.56 22.95
N VAL A 519 3.22 25.08 24.17
CA VAL A 519 2.20 25.08 25.22
C VAL A 519 2.10 26.49 25.81
N VAL A 520 0.87 26.99 25.94
CA VAL A 520 0.55 28.29 26.55
C VAL A 520 -0.51 28.03 27.62
N ASP A 521 -0.30 28.57 28.82
CA ASP A 521 -1.21 28.44 29.98
C ASP A 521 -1.60 26.98 30.27
N ASP A 522 -0.62 26.07 30.17
CA ASP A 522 -0.78 24.62 30.38
C ASP A 522 -1.81 23.93 29.44
N LEU A 523 -2.27 24.61 28.39
CA LEU A 523 -3.20 24.06 27.42
C LEU A 523 -2.46 23.34 26.29
N ILE A 524 -2.58 22.00 26.28
CA ILE A 524 -1.95 21.14 25.26
C ILE A 524 -2.79 21.11 23.98
N ALA A 525 -4.11 20.94 24.07
CA ALA A 525 -5.00 20.89 22.91
C ALA A 525 -6.46 21.23 23.31
N TRP A 526 -7.23 21.78 22.37
CA TRP A 526 -8.65 22.08 22.50
C TRP A 526 -9.38 21.86 21.17
N TRP A 527 -10.31 20.91 21.12
CA TRP A 527 -11.18 20.70 19.94
C TRP A 527 -12.63 21.07 20.26
N ALA A 528 -13.16 22.05 19.54
CA ALA A 528 -14.56 22.49 19.67
C ALA A 528 -15.50 21.78 18.67
N PHE A 529 -14.98 21.27 17.55
CA PHE A 529 -15.75 20.66 16.45
C PHE A 529 -16.75 21.60 15.76
N ASP A 530 -16.60 22.91 15.94
CA ASP A 530 -17.45 23.94 15.35
C ASP A 530 -17.11 24.25 13.88
N GLU A 531 -15.91 23.85 13.45
CA GLU A 531 -15.43 24.05 12.10
C GLU A 531 -16.32 23.39 11.02
N GLN A 532 -16.29 23.96 9.82
CA GLN A 532 -16.98 23.42 8.64
C GLN A 532 -16.14 22.36 7.91
N ASP A 533 -14.90 22.10 8.35
CA ASP A 533 -14.04 21.11 7.72
C ASP A 533 -14.51 19.69 8.07
N GLU A 534 -14.89 18.92 7.05
CA GLU A 534 -15.40 17.55 7.19
C GLU A 534 -14.32 16.55 7.60
N ASN A 535 -13.04 16.86 7.34
CA ASN A 535 -11.92 15.94 7.51
C ASN A 535 -11.02 16.31 8.68
N LEU A 536 -11.01 17.58 9.09
CA LEU A 536 -10.11 18.06 10.15
C LEU A 536 -10.87 18.53 11.38
N ALA A 537 -10.39 18.08 12.54
CA ALA A 537 -10.69 18.65 13.84
C ALA A 537 -9.63 19.72 14.15
N LEU A 538 -10.02 20.99 14.21
CA LEU A 538 -9.08 22.08 14.47
C LEU A 538 -8.78 22.21 15.96
N ASP A 539 -7.49 22.26 16.31
CA ASP A 539 -7.04 22.57 17.66
C ASP A 539 -6.98 24.10 17.83
N SER A 540 -7.71 24.61 18.82
CA SER A 540 -7.76 26.04 19.15
C SER A 540 -6.65 26.47 20.12
N SER A 541 -5.81 25.53 20.59
CA SER A 541 -4.65 25.83 21.42
C SER A 541 -3.46 26.37 20.62
N ALA A 542 -2.44 26.87 21.32
CA ALA A 542 -1.18 27.30 20.71
C ALA A 542 -0.33 26.13 20.17
N CYS A 543 -0.65 24.89 20.50
CA CYS A 543 0.04 23.71 19.99
C CYS A 543 -0.39 23.34 18.57
N ASP A 544 -1.62 23.61 18.15
CA ASP A 544 -2.16 23.28 16.83
C ASP A 544 -2.16 21.76 16.51
N PHE A 545 -2.53 20.92 17.47
CA PHE A 545 -2.77 19.48 17.29
C PHE A 545 -4.06 19.21 16.48
N LYS A 546 -4.06 19.53 15.19
CA LYS A 546 -5.21 19.20 14.35
C LYS A 546 -5.39 17.69 14.26
N GLY A 547 -6.62 17.24 14.46
CA GLY A 547 -7.01 15.84 14.36
C GLY A 547 -7.63 15.51 13.01
N PHE A 548 -7.55 14.25 12.60
CA PHE A 548 -8.20 13.76 11.39
C PHE A 548 -9.51 13.04 11.74
N LYS A 549 -10.62 13.55 11.22
CA LYS A 549 -11.97 13.03 11.40
C LYS A 549 -12.21 11.82 10.51
N GLN A 550 -12.69 10.72 11.10
CA GLN A 550 -13.06 9.50 10.37
C GLN A 550 -14.49 9.12 10.74
N HIS A 551 -15.32 8.86 9.74
CA HIS A 551 -16.76 8.59 9.91
C HIS A 551 -17.44 9.63 10.83
N PHE A 552 -17.02 10.89 10.71
CA PHE A 552 -17.47 11.97 11.58
C PHE A 552 -18.89 12.41 11.23
N GLU A 553 -19.72 12.57 12.25
CA GLU A 553 -21.05 13.15 12.13
C GLU A 553 -21.15 14.26 13.18
N SER A 554 -21.60 15.45 12.77
CA SER A 554 -21.86 16.55 13.70
C SER A 554 -23.26 16.45 14.29
N ALA A 555 -23.41 16.79 15.57
CA ALA A 555 -24.70 17.00 16.23
C ALA A 555 -24.70 18.37 16.95
N PRO A 556 -25.86 18.92 17.33
CA PRO A 556 -25.91 20.07 18.24
C PRO A 556 -25.20 19.72 19.57
N GLY A 557 -24.21 20.54 19.94
CA GLY A 557 -23.47 20.40 21.20
C GLY A 557 -24.06 21.24 22.32
N VAL A 558 -23.48 21.11 23.53
CA VAL A 558 -23.78 22.00 24.67
C VAL A 558 -23.45 23.46 24.30
N LYS A 559 -22.38 23.65 23.52
CA LYS A 559 -22.01 24.89 22.87
C LYS A 559 -21.62 24.55 21.43
N GLY A 560 -22.27 25.18 20.45
CA GLY A 560 -21.96 24.96 19.04
C GLY A 560 -22.29 23.55 18.54
N LYS A 561 -21.36 22.93 17.81
CA LYS A 561 -21.46 21.55 17.30
C LYS A 561 -20.68 20.60 18.21
N ALA A 562 -21.10 19.34 18.22
CA ALA A 562 -20.42 18.25 18.91
C ALA A 562 -20.15 17.10 17.95
N PHE A 563 -19.11 16.33 18.26
CA PHE A 563 -18.83 15.08 17.57
C PHE A 563 -19.80 13.97 18.04
N ARG A 564 -20.54 13.37 17.10
CA ARG A 564 -21.45 12.27 17.39
C ARG A 564 -20.69 10.94 17.37
N CYS A 565 -20.53 10.31 18.54
CA CYS A 565 -19.85 9.02 18.72
C CYS A 565 -20.63 7.80 18.19
N LYS A 566 -21.04 7.80 16.91
CA LYS A 566 -21.70 6.68 16.20
C LYS A 566 -20.70 5.78 15.46
N GLY A 567 -19.52 5.59 16.04
CA GLY A 567 -18.44 4.81 15.44
C GLY A 567 -17.49 5.63 14.56
N GLY A 568 -17.63 6.95 14.50
CA GLY A 568 -16.54 7.82 14.06
C GLY A 568 -15.47 8.00 15.13
N TRP A 569 -14.34 8.57 14.75
CA TRP A 569 -13.27 8.95 15.67
C TRP A 569 -12.43 10.09 15.08
N VAL A 570 -11.62 10.70 15.94
CA VAL A 570 -10.60 11.66 15.52
C VAL A 570 -9.24 11.07 15.86
N SER A 571 -8.39 10.90 14.86
CA SER A 571 -7.03 10.41 15.04
C SER A 571 -6.04 11.58 15.03
N LEU A 572 -5.09 11.55 15.95
CA LEU A 572 -3.99 12.50 16.07
C LEU A 572 -2.67 11.77 15.85
N GLU A 573 -1.64 12.51 15.45
CA GLU A 573 -0.28 11.98 15.53
C GLU A 573 0.11 11.80 17.00
N ALA A 574 0.70 10.65 17.33
CA ALA A 574 1.18 10.39 18.68
C ALA A 574 2.28 11.39 19.03
N HIS A 575 2.11 12.11 20.14
CA HIS A 575 3.05 13.13 20.59
C HIS A 575 3.29 13.01 22.09
N GLU A 576 4.53 13.23 22.53
CA GLU A 576 4.95 13.09 23.94
C GLU A 576 4.15 14.00 24.89
N LEU A 577 3.66 15.14 24.40
CA LEU A 577 2.82 16.06 25.17
C LEU A 577 1.50 15.44 25.65
N PHE A 578 0.98 14.40 24.98
CA PHE A 578 -0.19 13.65 25.47
C PHE A 578 0.16 12.59 26.52
N PHE A 579 1.45 12.37 26.78
CA PHE A 579 1.95 11.38 27.74
C PHE A 579 2.95 12.00 28.74
N PRO A 580 2.59 13.09 29.44
CA PRO A 580 3.48 13.75 30.38
C PRO A 580 3.71 12.90 31.63
N LEU A 581 4.93 12.93 32.18
CA LEU A 581 5.25 12.23 33.43
C LEU A 581 4.59 12.84 34.67
N SER A 582 4.17 14.11 34.59
CA SER A 582 3.52 14.85 35.68
C SER A 582 2.01 14.63 35.78
N GLY A 583 1.40 13.93 34.83
CA GLY A 583 -0.05 13.76 34.72
C GLY A 583 -0.70 14.73 33.72
N LEU A 584 -1.93 14.39 33.31
CA LEU A 584 -2.71 15.12 32.32
C LEU A 584 -4.14 15.33 32.85
N THR A 585 -4.66 16.54 32.70
CA THR A 585 -6.09 16.84 32.92
C THR A 585 -6.83 16.77 31.60
N VAL A 586 -7.97 16.06 31.58
CA VAL A 586 -8.87 16.02 30.42
C VAL A 586 -10.23 16.58 30.84
N GLU A 587 -10.63 17.69 30.23
CA GLU A 587 -11.97 18.25 30.35
C GLU A 587 -12.78 17.90 29.10
N LEU A 588 -13.99 17.39 29.28
CA LEU A 588 -14.88 17.04 28.17
C LEU A 588 -16.35 17.24 28.53
N TRP A 589 -17.14 17.73 27.59
CA TRP A 589 -18.60 17.74 27.66
C TRP A 589 -19.14 16.61 26.79
N PHE A 590 -20.00 15.78 27.35
CA PHE A 590 -20.62 14.67 26.63
C PHE A 590 -22.10 14.53 27.03
N LYS A 591 -22.86 13.81 26.20
CA LYS A 591 -24.25 13.45 26.44
C LYS A 591 -24.48 12.04 25.90
N THR A 592 -25.19 11.19 26.66
CA THR A 592 -25.66 9.89 26.18
C THR A 592 -27.18 9.92 26.00
N ASP A 593 -27.68 9.27 24.95
CA ASP A 593 -29.10 8.98 24.72
C ASP A 593 -29.45 7.51 25.04
N LEU A 594 -28.46 6.72 25.47
CA LEU A 594 -28.59 5.30 25.78
C LEU A 594 -28.16 5.02 27.22
N ALA A 595 -29.13 4.61 28.05
CA ALA A 595 -28.88 4.23 29.44
C ALA A 595 -28.00 2.97 29.51
N GLY A 596 -27.06 2.94 30.47
CA GLY A 596 -26.21 1.77 30.73
C GLY A 596 -25.18 1.46 29.63
N GLN A 597 -24.86 2.42 28.75
CA GLN A 597 -23.87 2.23 27.69
C GLN A 597 -22.52 1.74 28.23
N SER A 598 -21.92 0.75 27.56
CA SER A 598 -20.61 0.19 27.90
C SER A 598 -19.73 0.07 26.65
N ASP A 599 -18.42 0.01 26.85
CA ASP A 599 -17.41 -0.15 25.80
C ASP A 599 -17.45 0.95 24.73
N LYS A 600 -17.75 2.18 25.16
CA LYS A 600 -17.74 3.37 24.32
C LYS A 600 -16.63 4.30 24.78
N TRP A 601 -15.52 4.31 24.05
CA TRP A 601 -14.37 5.16 24.34
C TRP A 601 -14.52 6.51 23.62
N MET A 602 -14.56 7.59 24.39
CA MET A 602 -14.63 8.96 23.89
C MET A 602 -13.24 9.48 23.52
N LEU A 603 -12.23 9.11 24.33
CA LEU A 603 -10.82 9.32 24.05
C LEU A 603 -10.10 7.99 24.18
N ASN A 604 -9.29 7.64 23.19
CA ASN A 604 -8.55 6.39 23.17
C ASN A 604 -7.16 6.59 22.56
N THR A 605 -6.12 6.47 23.37
CA THR A 605 -4.72 6.57 22.95
C THR A 605 -4.02 5.20 22.91
N VAL A 606 -4.77 4.12 23.11
CA VAL A 606 -4.24 2.76 23.18
C VAL A 606 -3.90 2.27 21.78
N GLY A 607 -2.61 2.30 21.43
CA GLY A 607 -2.10 1.83 20.13
C GLY A 607 -1.90 0.30 20.10
N ARG A 608 -1.27 -0.24 21.14
CA ARG A 608 -1.23 -1.69 21.45
C ARG A 608 -1.95 -1.91 22.77
N SER A 609 -2.48 -3.12 23.01
CA SER A 609 -3.33 -3.45 24.17
C SER A 609 -2.70 -3.25 25.56
N ASP A 610 -1.48 -2.71 25.64
CA ASP A 610 -0.62 -2.52 26.81
C ASP A 610 0.02 -1.13 26.87
N THR A 611 -0.45 -0.16 26.07
CA THR A 611 0.11 1.21 26.01
C THR A 611 -0.99 2.27 26.02
N GLY A 612 -0.70 3.46 26.56
CA GLY A 612 -1.60 4.61 26.54
C GLY A 612 -2.69 4.61 27.62
N TYR A 613 -3.77 5.34 27.37
CA TYR A 613 -4.94 5.47 28.24
C TYR A 613 -6.21 5.71 27.42
N ARG A 614 -7.37 5.41 28.00
CA ARG A 614 -8.68 5.68 27.40
C ARG A 614 -9.67 6.18 28.43
N LEU A 615 -10.57 7.05 27.99
CA LEU A 615 -11.65 7.64 28.76
C LEU A 615 -12.96 7.41 28.02
N GLY A 616 -13.96 6.85 28.69
CA GLY A 616 -15.19 6.41 28.05
C GLY A 616 -16.28 6.01 29.03
N LEU A 617 -17.26 5.25 28.54
CA LEU A 617 -18.33 4.69 29.34
C LEU A 617 -18.14 3.18 29.54
N THR A 618 -18.27 2.74 30.79
CA THR A 618 -18.24 1.33 31.20
C THR A 618 -19.39 1.06 32.15
N GLY A 619 -20.36 0.25 31.72
CA GLY A 619 -21.57 -0.04 32.50
C GLY A 619 -22.39 1.21 32.87
N GLY A 620 -22.46 2.19 31.97
CA GLY A 620 -23.16 3.46 32.17
C GLY A 620 -22.41 4.50 33.02
N LYS A 621 -21.19 4.20 33.46
CA LYS A 621 -20.36 5.09 34.29
C LYS A 621 -19.19 5.63 33.50
N LEU A 622 -18.73 6.83 33.83
CA LEU A 622 -17.49 7.36 33.28
C LEU A 622 -16.32 6.51 33.78
N GLY A 623 -15.47 6.04 32.86
CA GLY A 623 -14.35 5.14 33.16
C GLY A 623 -13.05 5.65 32.54
N TRP A 624 -11.99 5.72 33.35
CA TRP A 624 -10.62 5.95 32.91
C TRP A 624 -9.83 4.65 33.02
N GLN A 625 -9.18 4.22 31.94
CA GLN A 625 -8.43 2.98 31.88
C GLN A 625 -7.00 3.18 31.38
N ILE A 626 -6.05 2.53 32.06
CA ILE A 626 -4.64 2.45 31.68
C ILE A 626 -4.27 0.97 31.52
N PRO A 627 -4.23 0.45 30.28
CA PRO A 627 -3.96 -0.95 30.05
C PRO A 627 -2.45 -1.28 30.17
N GLN A 628 -2.13 -2.26 31.00
CA GLN A 628 -0.91 -3.08 31.01
C GLN A 628 -1.17 -4.45 30.34
N THR A 629 -2.43 -4.88 30.35
CA THR A 629 -3.02 -5.95 29.53
C THR A 629 -4.40 -5.46 29.05
N PRO A 630 -5.14 -6.20 28.19
CA PRO A 630 -6.45 -5.75 27.72
C PRO A 630 -7.47 -5.34 28.82
N TRP A 631 -7.27 -5.77 30.07
CA TRP A 631 -8.24 -5.62 31.18
C TRP A 631 -7.66 -5.14 32.51
N SER A 632 -6.43 -4.60 32.55
CA SER A 632 -5.66 -4.57 33.81
C SER A 632 -6.05 -3.52 34.85
N HIS A 633 -6.42 -2.27 34.49
CA HIS A 633 -6.65 -1.19 35.47
C HIS A 633 -7.70 -0.18 35.01
N MET A 634 -8.78 -0.02 35.77
CA MET A 634 -9.87 0.91 35.45
C MET A 634 -10.33 1.65 36.71
N LEU A 635 -10.44 2.96 36.61
CA LEU A 635 -11.11 3.82 37.57
C LEU A 635 -12.47 4.17 37.00
N SER A 636 -13.54 3.94 37.75
CA SER A 636 -14.90 4.27 37.34
C SER A 636 -15.52 5.24 38.32
N ASP A 637 -16.30 6.17 37.79
CA ASP A 637 -17.10 7.08 38.59
C ASP A 637 -18.08 6.28 39.48
N PRO A 638 -18.26 6.67 40.75
CA PRO A 638 -19.26 6.04 41.61
C PRO A 638 -20.67 6.14 41.02
N ASP A 639 -20.97 7.23 40.31
CA ASP A 639 -22.29 7.55 39.79
C ASP A 639 -22.40 7.26 38.28
N PRO A 640 -23.60 6.89 37.78
CA PRO A 640 -23.82 6.76 36.34
C PRO A 640 -23.70 8.13 35.66
N ALA A 641 -23.26 8.12 34.41
CA ALA A 641 -23.27 9.30 33.57
C ALA A 641 -24.70 9.84 33.40
N PRO A 642 -24.88 11.18 33.39
CA PRO A 642 -26.19 11.83 33.32
C PRO A 642 -26.97 11.58 32.02
#